data_AF-A0A840KJR2-F1
#
_entry.id   AF-A0A840KJR2-F1
#
_cell.length_a   1.000
_cell.length_b   1.000
_cell.length_c   1.000
_cell.angle_alpha   90.00
_cell.angle_beta   90.00
_cell.angle_gamma   90.00
#
_symmetry.space_group_name_H-M   'P 1'
#
loop_
_entity.id
_entity.type
_entity.pdbx_description
1 polymer ?
#
loop_
_entity_poly.entity_id
_entity_poly.type
_entity_poly.pdbx_seq_one_letter_code
_entity_poly.pdbx_strand_id
1 'polypeptide(L)'
;MIKNLFFLSFLICGIFTWAQNSFPQNIVIDDSYNSRSISVATHVDLDNDSRVDILAVNYRKIFWLRNVSAQQNSFSPIQMIYTHTDDVLEVKSVDLNYDGFKDIIFRTSSGVFMMTGSGNLGTFSAPILLNSGTYTQFQILDVDSDGFLDIYLQSLSGAGWKKNSGNGTFPTSTSIFTSSTGGPSIAVFKDLDGDNKPDLVTKTGYYIRWYKNGGTGVFTLKETVESGAIGEKIEVGDIDTDGDQDILFYYENGNTVQFRWYKNTDALGDFSSMAIISNAPANPSGFAYNVDRHGIKMQDIDLDGKEDIVYRVFWLNNVVWKKNLGNGTFGTDNIITNNAKGSQDFNFADFDNDGKPDVYSLSIVDSKIAWYQNLGAGNFGLQKVLTYGVNNLNSISSGDIDGDGDIDILSTSSGDNKMSWYRNTDGLGKFSDQQIIINNSTIYPSHAQLLDADNDGDNDFVVKYQYEVNYVTYYRISIFKNDGSGNFTEQILANTLPKDVVGLAVTDIDNDGDSDLIAAYQGTSLMKFVNNGSGNFSSPVGFFPIADKYPLSLKALDMDNDGDFDVLATYNNKEIEWYENTDGLGNFSTNHVVVTQMHYPTDATNADVDGDGDVDVLFVNYFHNEAGWFQNNGNGTYTKKLVPGTVNHPRSIIAYDIDGDGLKDIVTNTFPQPKLRWYKNLGSGNLGTAQLVTNNIGRVKDFNIADYNGDGKLDFAAGSDIGEDGDETNMIAWFETGASYQNKVSGKVRFDEDNNGCSPTDIGASMVMVKTQNAQHSYATFTDDLGAYSLVANQSQFTTSVSSPLPDYTVSPQSQVQNFTTLGETQNADFCLLPNSVFKNLEVSIYPLDVARPGFATVYKIVISNKGSQKVSGQIVYNFNSSKMNFVSSTTAPDSQSTGNLYFNYTDLSPFHSKTIEVKFLMNTIPVTNIGDVLEFTATAQVPQDTTPTDNTFVLKQNVVGSYDPNDIQVLEGPQILLSQKDDYLHYVIRFQNTGNYHAQRVRVKNILDDQLDWSTLTLESYSHPNRAVITNGNNVEFIFDAIYLPGTHDEPNSHGYIAYKIKPKSNVVVGDIFTNSAEIFFDYNPAIVTNTVNTEIVNQVLSTASASIAELKIYPNPTTGLVYIKSPEKIKKITVHNSIGQQVLQNENQSEIDFSHLPKGVYIVTVESGNKAHTSKVIRK
;
A
#
# COMPACT_ATOMS: atom_id res chain seq x y z
N MET A 1 -33.01 54.34 48.95
CA MET A 1 -32.28 54.57 47.67
C MET A 1 -31.86 53.17 47.20
N ILE A 2 -32.48 52.56 46.17
CA ILE A 2 -32.47 52.87 44.73
C ILE A 2 -31.23 52.29 44.00
N LYS A 3 -31.49 51.20 43.24
CA LYS A 3 -30.99 50.76 41.90
C LYS A 3 -29.48 50.76 41.52
N ASN A 4 -29.08 49.60 40.96
CA ASN A 4 -28.35 49.31 39.72
C ASN A 4 -27.25 50.26 39.18
N LEU A 5 -26.09 49.70 38.76
CA LEU A 5 -25.66 49.59 37.33
C LEU A 5 -24.31 48.81 37.15
N PHE A 6 -24.37 47.62 36.54
CA PHE A 6 -23.82 47.24 35.21
C PHE A 6 -22.37 47.53 34.67
N PHE A 7 -21.87 46.54 33.90
CA PHE A 7 -21.01 46.55 32.67
C PHE A 7 -19.47 46.22 32.68
N LEU A 8 -19.16 45.03 32.10
CA LEU A 8 -18.11 44.61 31.11
C LEU A 8 -16.58 44.40 31.39
N SER A 9 -16.19 43.12 31.26
CA SER A 9 -15.16 42.49 30.38
C SER A 9 -13.81 43.15 30.01
N PHE A 10 -12.76 42.31 29.99
CA PHE A 10 -12.04 41.98 28.74
C PHE A 10 -11.51 40.52 28.79
N LEU A 11 -11.40 39.87 27.62
CA LEU A 11 -10.93 38.48 27.45
C LEU A 11 -9.42 38.33 27.75
N ILE A 12 -9.05 37.18 28.31
CA ILE A 12 -7.90 36.41 27.82
C ILE A 12 -8.36 34.98 27.62
N CYS A 13 -8.33 34.50 26.37
CA CYS A 13 -8.62 33.11 26.04
C CYS A 13 -7.38 32.28 26.35
N GLY A 14 -7.44 31.43 27.38
CA GLY A 14 -6.39 30.48 27.71
C GLY A 14 -6.49 29.26 26.80
N ILE A 15 -5.79 29.27 25.68
CA ILE A 15 -5.67 28.09 24.81
C ILE A 15 -4.68 27.13 25.49
N PHE A 16 -5.19 26.12 26.19
CA PHE A 16 -4.39 24.96 26.61
C PHE A 16 -4.27 23.99 25.44
N THR A 17 -3.28 24.22 24.55
CA THR A 17 -2.82 23.17 23.65
C THR A 17 -1.98 22.19 24.47
N TRP A 18 -2.59 21.10 24.93
CA TRP A 18 -1.79 19.95 25.31
C TRP A 18 -1.19 19.36 24.04
N ALA A 19 0.12 19.47 23.85
CA ALA A 19 0.81 18.93 22.70
C ALA A 19 1.11 17.44 22.95
N GLN A 20 0.39 16.56 22.27
CA GLN A 20 0.46 15.13 22.50
C GLN A 20 1.09 14.51 21.22
N ASN A 21 1.88 13.44 21.32
CA ASN A 21 2.97 13.18 20.36
C ASN A 21 2.86 12.06 19.34
N SER A 22 3.32 12.36 18.12
CA SER A 22 3.91 11.37 17.20
C SER A 22 4.89 12.03 16.19
N PHE A 23 5.89 11.31 15.63
CA PHE A 23 7.11 11.94 15.05
C PHE A 23 7.59 11.61 13.59
N PRO A 24 8.14 10.44 13.18
CA PRO A 24 8.99 10.36 11.97
C PRO A 24 8.41 9.57 10.75
N GLN A 25 8.98 9.81 9.55
CA GLN A 25 8.38 9.58 8.22
C GLN A 25 9.13 8.55 7.32
N ASN A 26 8.40 7.74 6.52
CA ASN A 26 8.88 7.14 5.24
C ASN A 26 7.89 7.54 4.13
N ILE A 27 6.65 7.05 4.21
CA ILE A 27 5.61 7.00 3.16
C ILE A 27 5.66 5.73 2.30
N VAL A 28 4.51 5.07 2.11
CA VAL A 28 4.26 4.08 1.04
C VAL A 28 3.82 4.99 -0.12
N ILE A 29 4.62 5.27 -1.16
CA ILE A 29 4.61 6.57 -1.90
C ILE A 29 3.97 6.53 -3.31
N ASP A 30 2.85 7.23 -3.55
CA ASP A 30 2.25 7.42 -4.88
C ASP A 30 1.22 8.58 -4.87
N ASP A 31 0.79 9.03 -6.05
CA ASP A 31 -0.37 9.92 -6.28
C ASP A 31 -1.10 9.67 -7.63
N SER A 32 -0.71 8.62 -8.37
CA SER A 32 -0.82 8.56 -9.82
C SER A 32 -2.23 8.46 -10.42
N TYR A 33 -3.25 7.99 -9.70
CA TYR A 33 -4.53 7.66 -10.34
C TYR A 33 -5.82 8.21 -9.75
N ASN A 34 -5.74 9.26 -8.92
CA ASN A 34 -6.76 10.32 -8.90
C ASN A 34 -8.15 9.82 -8.40
N SER A 35 -8.16 9.07 -7.29
CA SER A 35 -9.13 8.02 -6.97
C SER A 35 -10.21 8.40 -5.94
N ARG A 36 -10.50 7.58 -4.92
CA ARG A 36 -10.74 7.98 -3.53
C ARG A 36 -9.95 7.10 -2.57
N SER A 37 -9.74 5.81 -2.80
CA SER A 37 -10.67 4.68 -3.03
C SER A 37 -9.97 3.42 -2.49
N ILE A 38 -9.39 3.57 -1.28
CA ILE A 38 -8.06 3.04 -0.95
C ILE A 38 -7.83 3.00 0.58
N SER A 39 -7.44 1.90 1.22
CA SER A 39 -7.49 0.52 0.71
C SER A 39 -6.65 -0.51 1.48
N VAL A 40 -5.57 -0.09 2.19
CA VAL A 40 -4.54 -0.98 2.77
C VAL A 40 -5.04 -1.71 4.03
N ALA A 41 -5.07 -3.05 4.05
CA ALA A 41 -5.83 -3.78 5.06
C ALA A 41 -5.48 -5.29 5.17
N THR A 42 -4.29 -5.53 5.72
CA THR A 42 -3.55 -6.80 5.91
C THR A 42 -4.31 -7.92 6.66
N HIS A 43 -3.85 -9.19 6.60
CA HIS A 43 -4.29 -10.37 7.38
C HIS A 43 -3.50 -11.66 7.06
N VAL A 44 -3.27 -11.99 5.78
CA VAL A 44 -2.86 -13.34 5.35
C VAL A 44 -2.08 -13.36 4.03
N ASP A 45 -1.51 -14.53 3.76
CA ASP A 45 -0.23 -14.80 3.10
C ASP A 45 -0.39 -16.09 2.25
N LEU A 46 -0.05 -16.08 0.95
CA LEU A 46 -0.57 -17.01 -0.08
C LEU A 46 0.49 -17.76 -0.90
N ASP A 47 1.61 -17.11 -1.25
CA ASP A 47 2.90 -17.81 -1.42
C ASP A 47 3.57 -18.05 -0.04
N ASN A 48 2.87 -17.63 1.02
CA ASN A 48 2.69 -18.44 2.25
C ASN A 48 3.98 -18.61 3.09
N ASP A 49 4.80 -17.55 3.21
CA ASP A 49 6.02 -17.48 4.05
C ASP A 49 5.84 -16.51 5.23
N SER A 50 4.59 -16.43 5.71
CA SER A 50 4.11 -15.85 6.97
C SER A 50 4.16 -14.31 7.10
N ARG A 51 3.95 -13.56 5.99
CA ARG A 51 4.00 -12.07 5.93
C ARG A 51 3.15 -11.45 4.80
N VAL A 52 2.81 -10.15 4.90
CA VAL A 52 1.68 -9.55 4.15
C VAL A 52 2.00 -8.16 3.48
N ASP A 53 1.05 -7.22 3.39
CA ASP A 53 0.82 -6.43 2.15
C ASP A 53 0.80 -4.88 2.21
N ILE A 54 1.12 -4.19 1.08
CA ILE A 54 0.85 -2.75 0.82
C ILE A 54 0.72 -2.34 -0.68
N LEU A 55 -0.51 -2.06 -1.13
CA LEU A 55 -0.81 -1.60 -2.52
C LEU A 55 -2.01 -0.64 -2.66
N ALA A 56 -3.18 -1.03 -2.14
CA ALA A 56 -4.48 -0.38 -2.30
C ALA A 56 -4.91 -0.02 -3.75
N VAL A 57 -5.17 -1.04 -4.57
CA VAL A 57 -5.09 -0.96 -6.04
C VAL A 57 -6.10 -0.09 -6.79
N ASN A 58 -7.33 0.07 -6.29
CA ASN A 58 -8.40 0.92 -6.85
C ASN A 58 -8.75 0.83 -8.37
N TYR A 59 -9.25 -0.32 -8.90
CA TYR A 59 -10.06 -0.50 -10.15
C TYR A 59 -9.57 -1.40 -11.35
N ARG A 60 -8.88 -0.93 -12.42
CA ARG A 60 -8.67 -1.65 -13.73
C ARG A 60 -7.25 -1.62 -14.40
N LYS A 61 -6.14 -2.04 -13.75
CA LYS A 61 -4.75 -2.19 -14.33
C LYS A 61 -3.90 -3.24 -13.56
N ILE A 62 -2.67 -3.60 -13.99
CA ILE A 62 -1.72 -4.44 -13.20
C ILE A 62 -0.26 -4.01 -13.39
N PHE A 63 0.55 -3.99 -12.32
CA PHE A 63 2.03 -3.82 -12.39
C PHE A 63 2.85 -4.80 -11.49
N TRP A 64 2.35 -5.19 -10.30
CA TRP A 64 2.86 -6.18 -9.30
C TRP A 64 4.27 -5.97 -8.65
N LEU A 65 4.45 -6.39 -7.37
CA LEU A 65 5.35 -5.78 -6.37
C LEU A 65 6.56 -6.58 -5.83
N ARG A 66 6.34 -7.66 -5.06
CA ARG A 66 7.32 -8.34 -4.16
C ARG A 66 7.89 -7.49 -2.99
N ASN A 67 8.50 -8.14 -2.01
CA ASN A 67 9.26 -7.59 -0.87
C ASN A 67 10.48 -8.50 -0.55
N VAL A 68 11.22 -8.27 0.55
CA VAL A 68 12.47 -9.00 0.88
C VAL A 68 12.78 -9.20 2.37
N SER A 69 12.22 -8.45 3.34
CA SER A 69 12.70 -8.57 4.73
C SER A 69 11.87 -7.93 5.85
N ALA A 70 11.56 -8.75 6.87
CA ALA A 70 11.10 -8.42 8.24
C ALA A 70 12.10 -7.59 9.09
N GLN A 71 13.04 -6.89 8.46
CA GLN A 71 14.10 -6.10 9.11
C GLN A 71 14.39 -4.76 8.39
N GLN A 72 13.57 -4.37 7.41
CA GLN A 72 13.81 -3.19 6.56
C GLN A 72 12.74 -2.08 6.65
N ASN A 73 11.47 -2.39 6.95
CA ASN A 73 10.36 -1.43 6.93
C ASN A 73 10.23 -0.56 5.62
N SER A 74 10.96 -0.82 4.50
CA SER A 74 11.17 0.17 3.39
C SER A 74 11.38 -0.35 1.93
N PHE A 75 10.57 0.09 0.94
CA PHE A 75 10.36 -0.39 -0.47
C PHE A 75 11.26 0.23 -1.61
N SER A 76 11.00 -0.01 -2.91
CA SER A 76 11.75 0.53 -4.09
C SER A 76 10.89 0.82 -5.39
N PRO A 77 11.34 0.72 -6.68
CA PRO A 77 10.58 1.20 -7.87
C PRO A 77 9.98 0.18 -8.88
N ILE A 78 9.14 0.70 -9.79
CA ILE A 78 8.15 0.03 -10.69
C ILE A 78 8.61 -0.86 -11.88
N GLN A 79 7.74 -1.82 -12.26
CA GLN A 79 7.78 -2.77 -13.40
C GLN A 79 6.42 -2.80 -14.15
N MET A 80 6.16 -3.79 -15.02
CA MET A 80 4.85 -4.04 -15.68
C MET A 80 4.61 -5.54 -15.97
N ILE A 81 3.34 -5.97 -15.92
CA ILE A 81 2.89 -7.34 -16.31
C ILE A 81 1.65 -7.31 -17.23
N TYR A 82 0.44 -7.22 -16.66
CA TYR A 82 -0.84 -7.44 -17.38
C TYR A 82 -1.85 -6.30 -17.11
N THR A 83 -3.18 -6.54 -17.13
CA THR A 83 -4.23 -5.55 -16.85
C THR A 83 -5.54 -6.25 -16.49
N HIS A 84 -6.15 -5.88 -15.36
CA HIS A 84 -7.50 -6.33 -14.99
C HIS A 84 -8.51 -5.93 -16.07
N THR A 85 -9.33 -6.88 -16.50
CA THR A 85 -10.28 -6.70 -17.60
C THR A 85 -11.61 -6.05 -17.23
N ASP A 86 -12.02 -5.96 -15.94
CA ASP A 86 -13.15 -5.15 -15.48
C ASP A 86 -12.86 -4.36 -14.18
N ASP A 87 -13.77 -4.27 -13.19
CA ASP A 87 -13.76 -3.13 -12.24
C ASP A 87 -13.84 -3.49 -10.73
N VAL A 88 -12.79 -3.19 -9.93
CA VAL A 88 -12.58 -3.66 -8.53
C VAL A 88 -13.51 -3.09 -7.43
N LEU A 89 -13.87 -3.97 -6.46
CA LEU A 89 -14.58 -3.68 -5.20
C LEU A 89 -14.54 -4.86 -4.22
N GLU A 90 -13.84 -4.75 -3.09
CA GLU A 90 -13.62 -5.83 -2.10
C GLU A 90 -12.64 -6.92 -2.59
N VAL A 91 -12.00 -7.60 -1.63
CA VAL A 91 -11.14 -8.80 -1.79
C VAL A 91 -11.12 -9.56 -0.45
N LYS A 92 -10.80 -10.85 -0.47
CA LYS A 92 -10.78 -11.77 0.67
C LYS A 92 -9.83 -12.95 0.39
N SER A 93 -9.16 -13.48 1.42
CA SER A 93 -8.51 -14.80 1.47
C SER A 93 -8.30 -15.21 2.95
N VAL A 94 -8.09 -16.50 3.26
CA VAL A 94 -7.52 -17.09 4.51
C VAL A 94 -7.31 -18.60 4.25
N ASP A 95 -7.06 -19.45 5.24
CA ASP A 95 -7.01 -20.92 5.08
C ASP A 95 -8.37 -21.58 5.39
N LEU A 96 -9.32 -21.62 4.42
CA LEU A 96 -10.70 -22.11 4.59
C LEU A 96 -11.34 -22.90 3.41
N ASN A 97 -10.62 -23.33 2.36
CA ASN A 97 -11.07 -24.44 1.50
C ASN A 97 -10.02 -25.50 1.13
N TYR A 98 -8.87 -25.46 1.81
CA TYR A 98 -8.21 -26.68 2.32
C TYR A 98 -7.26 -27.54 1.44
N ASP A 99 -6.39 -27.00 0.58
CA ASP A 99 -5.03 -27.61 0.44
C ASP A 99 -3.91 -26.62 0.82
N GLY A 100 -4.22 -25.32 0.90
CA GLY A 100 -3.39 -24.30 1.55
C GLY A 100 -3.30 -22.96 0.82
N PHE A 101 -4.17 -22.72 -0.16
CA PHE A 101 -3.88 -21.82 -1.30
C PHE A 101 -4.93 -20.71 -1.56
N LYS A 102 -6.10 -20.73 -0.88
CA LYS A 102 -6.83 -19.53 -0.41
C LYS A 102 -7.61 -18.71 -1.48
N ASP A 103 -8.86 -19.06 -1.79
CA ASP A 103 -9.69 -18.48 -2.89
C ASP A 103 -11.16 -18.19 -2.48
N ILE A 104 -12.06 -17.65 -3.32
CA ILE A 104 -13.30 -16.98 -2.80
C ILE A 104 -14.55 -16.83 -3.72
N ILE A 105 -14.81 -15.63 -4.31
CA ILE A 105 -15.93 -15.30 -5.25
C ILE A 105 -15.89 -13.82 -5.77
N PHE A 106 -15.34 -13.54 -6.95
CA PHE A 106 -15.48 -12.25 -7.65
C PHE A 106 -16.96 -11.99 -8.02
N ARG A 107 -17.39 -10.74 -8.23
CA ARG A 107 -18.83 -10.38 -8.34
C ARG A 107 -19.24 -9.33 -9.39
N THR A 108 -18.36 -8.69 -10.17
CA THR A 108 -18.64 -7.46 -10.97
C THR A 108 -20.07 -7.32 -11.48
N SER A 109 -20.41 -7.98 -12.59
CA SER A 109 -21.78 -8.04 -13.07
C SER A 109 -22.21 -9.23 -13.96
N SER A 110 -21.35 -10.12 -14.43
CA SER A 110 -21.66 -10.90 -15.64
C SER A 110 -22.29 -12.30 -15.51
N GLY A 111 -22.77 -12.75 -14.36
CA GLY A 111 -23.15 -14.15 -14.07
C GLY A 111 -21.98 -14.99 -13.53
N VAL A 112 -22.27 -16.13 -12.91
CA VAL A 112 -21.30 -16.96 -12.15
C VAL A 112 -20.37 -17.71 -13.11
N PHE A 113 -19.04 -17.57 -12.94
CA PHE A 113 -18.03 -18.30 -13.71
C PHE A 113 -16.64 -18.42 -13.01
N MET A 114 -16.55 -19.27 -11.97
CA MET A 114 -15.65 -19.16 -10.79
C MET A 114 -14.50 -20.22 -10.68
N MET A 115 -13.84 -20.39 -9.51
CA MET A 115 -12.37 -20.52 -9.39
C MET A 115 -11.71 -21.85 -8.99
N THR A 116 -10.71 -21.84 -8.08
CA THR A 116 -9.51 -22.71 -7.91
C THR A 116 -8.22 -22.26 -8.66
N GLY A 117 -7.02 -22.40 -8.07
CA GLY A 117 -5.74 -21.81 -8.53
C GLY A 117 -4.38 -22.49 -8.26
N SER A 118 -3.44 -21.87 -7.50
CA SER A 118 -1.99 -22.14 -7.64
C SER A 118 -0.95 -22.22 -6.49
N GLY A 119 -1.00 -21.47 -5.39
CA GLY A 119 -0.04 -21.52 -4.28
C GLY A 119 1.43 -21.18 -4.55
N ASN A 120 1.81 -20.45 -5.62
CA ASN A 120 3.19 -19.92 -5.80
C ASN A 120 3.32 -18.80 -6.86
N LEU A 121 3.51 -17.53 -6.45
CA LEU A 121 3.51 -16.31 -7.30
C LEU A 121 2.20 -16.09 -8.10
N GLY A 122 1.88 -17.02 -9.01
CA GLY A 122 0.62 -17.16 -9.78
C GLY A 122 0.79 -17.57 -11.26
N THR A 123 -0.21 -18.22 -11.85
CA THR A 123 -0.16 -18.81 -13.23
C THR A 123 -1.38 -18.51 -14.12
N PHE A 124 -2.50 -18.26 -13.45
CA PHE A 124 -3.83 -17.76 -13.78
C PHE A 124 -5.04 -18.64 -14.13
N SER A 125 -6.03 -18.63 -13.21
CA SER A 125 -7.28 -19.34 -13.41
C SER A 125 -8.20 -18.45 -14.30
N ALA A 126 -8.75 -18.97 -15.42
CA ALA A 126 -8.99 -18.13 -16.64
C ALA A 126 -10.27 -18.31 -17.52
N PRO A 127 -11.02 -17.24 -17.97
CA PRO A 127 -12.72 -17.05 -16.73
C PRO A 127 -13.75 -18.14 -17.24
N ILE A 128 -14.55 -18.89 -16.43
CA ILE A 128 -15.21 -20.17 -16.91
C ILE A 128 -16.71 -20.37 -16.58
N LEU A 129 -17.57 -20.47 -17.62
CA LEU A 129 -19.06 -20.39 -17.55
C LEU A 129 -19.79 -21.36 -16.60
N LEU A 130 -20.73 -20.83 -15.78
CA LEU A 130 -21.89 -21.61 -15.32
C LEU A 130 -23.24 -20.87 -15.12
N ASN A 131 -23.36 -19.88 -14.22
CA ASN A 131 -24.66 -19.51 -13.60
C ASN A 131 -24.89 -17.99 -13.35
N SER A 132 -25.45 -17.57 -12.21
CA SER A 132 -26.12 -16.27 -11.97
C SER A 132 -26.26 -15.93 -10.48
N GLY A 133 -26.41 -14.64 -10.14
CA GLY A 133 -26.55 -14.15 -8.75
C GLY A 133 -26.84 -12.64 -8.67
N THR A 134 -26.90 -12.06 -7.47
CA THR A 134 -26.92 -10.60 -7.16
C THR A 134 -26.35 -10.36 -5.74
N TYR A 135 -25.31 -11.11 -5.37
CA TYR A 135 -24.84 -11.26 -3.98
C TYR A 135 -23.47 -10.61 -3.74
N THR A 136 -23.18 -10.27 -2.48
CA THR A 136 -22.60 -8.95 -2.17
C THR A 136 -21.57 -8.93 -1.03
N GLN A 137 -21.36 -10.01 -0.27
CA GLN A 137 -20.86 -9.93 1.13
C GLN A 137 -20.02 -11.15 1.56
N PHE A 138 -19.47 -11.24 2.80
CA PHE A 138 -19.12 -12.48 3.57
C PHE A 138 -18.14 -12.27 4.76
N GLN A 139 -18.19 -13.08 5.83
CA GLN A 139 -17.27 -13.09 7.00
C GLN A 139 -17.41 -14.31 7.95
N ILE A 140 -16.34 -15.11 8.09
CA ILE A 140 -15.93 -16.12 9.12
C ILE A 140 -16.97 -16.80 10.02
N LEU A 141 -16.87 -18.14 10.07
CA LEU A 141 -17.38 -19.07 11.10
C LEU A 141 -16.72 -20.48 10.99
N ASP A 142 -16.94 -21.36 11.99
CA ASP A 142 -17.05 -22.85 11.91
C ASP A 142 -17.62 -23.41 13.25
N VAL A 143 -18.24 -24.59 13.26
CA VAL A 143 -19.08 -25.15 14.34
C VAL A 143 -18.89 -26.67 14.57
N ASP A 144 -19.50 -27.49 13.70
CA ASP A 144 -19.74 -28.95 13.84
C ASP A 144 -18.47 -29.82 13.67
N SER A 145 -17.31 -29.18 13.54
CA SER A 145 -15.97 -29.76 13.78
C SER A 145 -15.51 -30.89 12.83
N ASP A 146 -16.16 -31.09 11.68
CA ASP A 146 -15.56 -31.72 10.50
C ASP A 146 -14.99 -30.65 9.53
N GLY A 147 -15.61 -29.45 9.45
CA GLY A 147 -14.98 -28.22 8.93
C GLY A 147 -15.19 -27.82 7.45
N PHE A 148 -16.39 -27.99 6.82
CA PHE A 148 -16.70 -27.80 5.37
C PHE A 148 -18.12 -27.23 4.92
N LEU A 149 -18.55 -25.94 4.99
CA LEU A 149 -19.99 -25.43 5.00
C LEU A 149 -20.77 -25.26 3.67
N ASP A 150 -22.10 -25.28 3.73
CA ASP A 150 -23.02 -24.62 2.76
C ASP A 150 -24.18 -23.94 3.50
N ILE A 151 -24.51 -22.68 3.15
CA ILE A 151 -24.92 -21.67 4.17
C ILE A 151 -26.40 -21.16 4.22
N TYR A 152 -26.79 -20.45 5.28
CA TYR A 152 -28.14 -19.94 5.59
C TYR A 152 -28.57 -18.60 4.94
N LEU A 153 -27.59 -17.83 4.44
CA LEU A 153 -27.52 -16.34 4.47
C LEU A 153 -28.72 -15.58 5.06
N GLN A 154 -28.47 -14.98 6.24
CA GLN A 154 -29.04 -13.69 6.63
C GLN A 154 -29.18 -12.74 5.41
N SER A 155 -30.29 -12.00 5.30
CA SER A 155 -30.43 -10.82 4.41
C SER A 155 -31.75 -10.07 4.56
N LEU A 156 -32.88 -10.73 4.93
CA LEU A 156 -34.16 -10.09 5.28
C LEU A 156 -35.22 -10.97 6.00
N SER A 157 -35.42 -12.25 5.64
CA SER A 157 -36.71 -12.96 5.94
C SER A 157 -36.77 -13.97 7.09
N GLY A 158 -35.67 -14.62 7.45
CA GLY A 158 -35.68 -15.96 8.05
C GLY A 158 -35.86 -17.10 7.02
N ALA A 159 -35.11 -18.21 7.14
CA ALA A 159 -35.22 -19.39 6.26
C ALA A 159 -34.65 -20.70 6.87
N GLY A 160 -33.33 -20.93 6.83
CA GLY A 160 -32.68 -22.23 7.12
C GLY A 160 -31.46 -22.48 6.21
N TRP A 161 -30.77 -23.63 6.34
CA TRP A 161 -29.38 -23.83 5.87
C TRP A 161 -29.17 -25.06 4.92
N LYS A 162 -28.29 -26.05 5.20
CA LYS A 162 -27.28 -26.74 4.31
C LYS A 162 -26.74 -28.12 4.82
N LYS A 163 -25.43 -28.23 5.19
CA LYS A 163 -24.56 -29.47 5.25
C LYS A 163 -23.90 -29.79 3.86
N ASN A 164 -22.57 -30.06 3.76
CA ASN A 164 -21.77 -29.76 2.53
C ASN A 164 -20.56 -30.69 2.11
N SER A 165 -19.33 -30.15 1.91
CA SER A 165 -18.41 -30.48 0.79
C SER A 165 -16.89 -30.22 1.03
N GLY A 166 -16.41 -28.99 1.26
CA GLY A 166 -14.99 -28.69 1.57
C GLY A 166 -14.02 -28.68 0.37
N ASN A 167 -14.52 -28.32 -0.81
CA ASN A 167 -13.78 -28.33 -2.08
C ASN A 167 -14.49 -27.57 -3.23
N GLY A 168 -15.82 -27.55 -3.16
CA GLY A 168 -16.74 -27.26 -4.26
C GLY A 168 -17.58 -28.45 -4.73
N THR A 169 -18.56 -28.90 -3.93
CA THR A 169 -19.66 -29.78 -4.40
C THR A 169 -21.03 -29.07 -4.40
N PHE A 170 -20.99 -27.74 -4.50
CA PHE A 170 -21.97 -26.87 -5.20
C PHE A 170 -23.47 -26.96 -4.82
N PRO A 171 -23.88 -26.88 -3.53
CA PRO A 171 -25.07 -27.63 -3.10
C PRO A 171 -26.45 -26.91 -2.95
N THR A 172 -27.06 -26.87 -1.76
CA THR A 172 -28.50 -27.22 -1.57
C THR A 172 -29.37 -26.06 -1.00
N SER A 173 -30.57 -26.30 -0.41
CA SER A 173 -31.33 -25.31 0.40
C SER A 173 -32.47 -25.88 1.27
N THR A 174 -32.33 -25.76 2.60
CA THR A 174 -33.43 -25.78 3.60
C THR A 174 -34.10 -24.39 3.71
N SER A 175 -35.41 -24.28 4.00
CA SER A 175 -36.10 -22.99 4.24
C SER A 175 -37.47 -23.13 4.91
N ILE A 176 -37.75 -22.36 5.97
CA ILE A 176 -39.00 -22.42 6.76
C ILE A 176 -39.57 -21.05 7.20
N PHE A 177 -38.82 -20.22 7.96
CA PHE A 177 -39.41 -19.18 8.84
C PHE A 177 -39.58 -17.77 8.23
N THR A 178 -40.12 -16.80 9.00
CA THR A 178 -40.66 -15.52 8.47
C THR A 178 -40.59 -14.30 9.42
N SER A 179 -40.12 -13.13 8.95
CA SER A 179 -40.38 -11.79 9.53
C SER A 179 -40.87 -10.74 8.49
N SER A 180 -40.90 -9.41 8.75
CA SER A 180 -41.82 -8.50 8.01
C SER A 180 -41.38 -7.06 7.67
N THR A 181 -41.05 -6.25 8.65
CA THR A 181 -41.23 -4.80 8.51
C THR A 181 -39.90 -4.10 8.14
N GLY A 182 -39.11 -4.73 7.25
CA GLY A 182 -37.76 -4.34 6.80
C GLY A 182 -36.67 -4.85 7.75
N GLY A 183 -35.87 -5.85 7.35
CA GLY A 183 -35.21 -6.77 8.29
C GLY A 183 -33.83 -7.31 7.91
N PRO A 184 -33.12 -7.95 8.87
CA PRO A 184 -31.78 -8.56 8.83
C PRO A 184 -30.68 -8.12 7.86
N SER A 185 -29.47 -7.89 8.38
CA SER A 185 -28.30 -7.40 7.65
C SER A 185 -26.93 -7.55 8.34
N ILE A 186 -26.74 -8.30 9.45
CA ILE A 186 -25.44 -8.49 10.16
C ILE A 186 -25.18 -9.98 10.57
N ALA A 187 -24.01 -10.33 11.15
CA ALA A 187 -23.64 -11.67 11.66
C ALA A 187 -22.90 -11.60 13.04
N VAL A 188 -22.63 -12.76 13.68
CA VAL A 188 -22.42 -12.94 15.16
C VAL A 188 -21.24 -13.86 15.54
N PHE A 189 -20.25 -13.44 16.35
CA PHE A 189 -19.46 -14.26 17.31
C PHE A 189 -18.59 -13.50 18.37
N LYS A 190 -18.21 -14.18 19.47
CA LYS A 190 -17.37 -13.88 20.67
C LYS A 190 -17.88 -12.91 21.80
N ASP A 191 -18.26 -13.29 23.04
CA ASP A 191 -18.81 -14.55 23.64
C ASP A 191 -19.88 -14.37 24.77
N LEU A 192 -20.69 -15.42 25.03
CA LEU A 192 -21.33 -15.79 26.32
C LEU A 192 -21.49 -17.31 26.63
N ASP A 193 -22.28 -18.11 25.89
CA ASP A 193 -22.84 -19.42 26.33
C ASP A 193 -21.83 -20.57 26.48
N GLY A 194 -20.72 -20.51 25.75
CA GLY A 194 -19.60 -21.44 25.93
C GLY A 194 -19.81 -22.89 25.47
N ASP A 195 -20.90 -23.25 24.79
CA ASP A 195 -21.04 -24.56 24.12
C ASP A 195 -20.32 -24.64 22.76
N ASN A 196 -19.99 -23.46 22.20
CA ASN A 196 -19.49 -23.19 20.85
C ASN A 196 -20.62 -23.11 19.74
N LYS A 197 -21.92 -22.70 20.02
CA LYS A 197 -23.13 -22.51 19.07
C LYS A 197 -24.43 -21.59 19.45
N PRO A 198 -24.76 -20.33 18.94
CA PRO A 198 -25.64 -19.27 19.53
C PRO A 198 -26.78 -18.63 18.66
N ASP A 199 -27.65 -17.79 19.27
CA ASP A 199 -28.63 -16.91 18.57
C ASP A 199 -28.33 -15.40 18.77
N LEU A 200 -29.35 -14.53 18.93
CA LEU A 200 -29.44 -13.40 17.99
C LEU A 200 -30.17 -12.09 18.36
N VAL A 201 -29.41 -11.04 18.68
CA VAL A 201 -29.61 -9.67 18.14
C VAL A 201 -30.13 -9.59 16.69
N THR A 202 -31.33 -9.12 16.34
CA THR A 202 -31.74 -8.72 14.97
C THR A 202 -32.96 -7.78 14.98
N LYS A 203 -33.68 -7.48 13.86
CA LYS A 203 -34.62 -6.30 13.80
C LYS A 203 -35.62 -6.14 12.62
N THR A 204 -36.96 -6.00 12.80
CA THR A 204 -37.95 -5.47 11.78
C THR A 204 -39.07 -4.47 12.18
N GLY A 205 -40.14 -4.89 12.88
CA GLY A 205 -41.44 -4.21 13.05
C GLY A 205 -41.78 -3.59 14.40
N TYR A 206 -42.40 -4.37 15.29
CA TYR A 206 -42.98 -3.98 16.58
C TYR A 206 -42.96 -5.12 17.63
N TYR A 207 -42.20 -6.19 17.41
CA TYR A 207 -42.35 -7.54 17.96
C TYR A 207 -40.98 -8.23 18.20
N ILE A 208 -40.64 -8.64 19.43
CA ILE A 208 -39.26 -9.01 19.85
C ILE A 208 -39.20 -10.47 20.38
N ARG A 209 -38.00 -11.12 20.49
CA ARG A 209 -37.93 -12.61 20.54
C ARG A 209 -37.06 -13.42 21.59
N TRP A 210 -35.83 -13.06 22.05
CA TRP A 210 -35.13 -13.71 23.22
C TRP A 210 -34.85 -15.20 23.12
N TYR A 211 -33.64 -15.65 22.75
CA TYR A 211 -33.53 -16.91 22.02
C TYR A 211 -32.05 -17.46 21.96
N LYS A 212 -31.78 -18.79 21.76
CA LYS A 212 -30.43 -19.42 21.52
C LYS A 212 -30.39 -20.50 20.38
N ASN A 213 -29.26 -21.15 20.08
CA ASN A 213 -29.09 -22.05 18.90
C ASN A 213 -28.15 -23.26 19.16
N GLY A 214 -27.75 -24.06 18.16
CA GLY A 214 -26.99 -25.29 18.48
C GLY A 214 -26.68 -26.39 17.44
N GLY A 215 -26.59 -26.15 16.14
CA GLY A 215 -25.91 -27.06 15.19
C GLY A 215 -26.47 -28.48 14.88
N THR A 216 -27.45 -29.10 15.60
CA THR A 216 -27.87 -30.52 15.32
C THR A 216 -29.36 -31.02 15.24
N GLY A 217 -30.41 -30.50 15.93
CA GLY A 217 -31.66 -31.32 16.12
C GLY A 217 -33.02 -30.87 16.77
N VAL A 218 -33.20 -29.80 17.57
CA VAL A 218 -34.40 -29.42 18.38
C VAL A 218 -34.61 -27.88 18.51
N PHE A 219 -35.85 -27.37 18.61
CA PHE A 219 -36.16 -25.91 18.60
C PHE A 219 -37.11 -25.39 19.75
N THR A 220 -36.77 -24.33 20.55
CA THR A 220 -37.49 -23.87 21.80
C THR A 220 -37.75 -22.33 22.01
N LEU A 221 -37.57 -21.70 23.21
CA LEU A 221 -37.81 -20.24 23.53
C LEU A 221 -37.16 -19.65 24.84
N LYS A 222 -36.55 -18.43 24.80
CA LYS A 222 -36.27 -17.48 25.94
C LYS A 222 -37.31 -16.29 26.04
N GLU A 223 -36.99 -14.98 25.84
CA GLU A 223 -37.96 -13.81 25.85
C GLU A 223 -37.72 -12.56 24.90
N THR A 224 -36.78 -11.58 25.09
CA THR A 224 -36.62 -10.34 24.24
C THR A 224 -35.47 -9.37 24.61
N VAL A 225 -35.35 -8.21 23.96
CA VAL A 225 -34.64 -7.02 24.50
C VAL A 225 -35.61 -5.83 24.53
N GLU A 226 -36.26 -5.52 25.67
CA GLU A 226 -37.08 -4.29 25.79
C GLU A 226 -36.19 -3.06 26.04
N SER A 227 -35.51 -2.65 24.98
CA SER A 227 -34.43 -1.67 25.03
C SER A 227 -34.81 -0.24 25.44
N GLY A 228 -36.11 0.09 25.39
CA GLY A 228 -36.65 1.44 25.58
C GLY A 228 -36.32 2.44 24.45
N ALA A 229 -35.14 2.32 23.82
CA ALA A 229 -34.60 3.26 22.84
C ALA A 229 -34.32 2.62 21.47
N ILE A 230 -33.09 2.70 20.95
CA ILE A 230 -32.92 3.17 19.56
C ILE A 230 -32.16 2.27 18.55
N GLY A 231 -31.20 1.42 18.92
CA GLY A 231 -30.22 0.91 17.93
C GLY A 231 -29.94 -0.59 17.88
N GLU A 232 -28.71 -0.90 17.45
CA GLU A 232 -28.06 -2.16 17.08
C GLU A 232 -26.54 -1.87 16.78
N LYS A 233 -25.68 -2.88 16.57
CA LYS A 233 -24.19 -2.93 16.72
C LYS A 233 -23.85 -3.90 17.86
N ILE A 234 -22.60 -4.37 18.02
CA ILE A 234 -22.05 -5.17 19.14
C ILE A 234 -20.53 -4.86 19.26
N GLU A 235 -19.91 -4.97 20.44
CA GLU A 235 -18.50 -5.35 20.68
C GLU A 235 -18.36 -6.07 22.06
N VAL A 236 -17.98 -7.37 22.15
CA VAL A 236 -17.73 -8.12 23.42
C VAL A 236 -16.33 -8.80 23.62
N GLY A 237 -15.75 -8.76 24.83
CA GLY A 237 -14.33 -9.13 25.13
C GLY A 237 -14.00 -9.86 26.45
N ASP A 238 -13.81 -9.13 27.55
CA ASP A 238 -13.63 -9.55 28.98
C ASP A 238 -13.57 -8.27 29.86
N ILE A 239 -14.26 -8.24 31.01
CA ILE A 239 -14.48 -7.01 31.79
C ILE A 239 -13.41 -6.78 32.89
N ASP A 240 -13.74 -6.49 34.17
CA ASP A 240 -12.81 -6.39 35.33
C ASP A 240 -12.35 -7.81 35.77
N THR A 241 -12.10 -8.67 34.78
CA THR A 241 -11.87 -10.14 34.75
C THR A 241 -13.01 -11.03 35.25
N ASP A 242 -13.76 -11.64 34.33
CA ASP A 242 -14.58 -12.85 34.60
C ASP A 242 -14.62 -13.91 33.48
N GLY A 243 -14.39 -13.54 32.22
CA GLY A 243 -14.67 -14.42 31.08
C GLY A 243 -16.09 -14.23 30.51
N ASP A 244 -16.94 -13.50 31.26
CA ASP A 244 -18.08 -12.72 30.81
C ASP A 244 -17.60 -11.36 30.22
N GLN A 245 -18.47 -10.56 29.59
CA GLN A 245 -18.09 -9.44 28.70
C GLN A 245 -19.29 -8.50 28.31
N ASP A 246 -19.19 -7.17 28.53
CA ASP A 246 -20.29 -6.16 28.64
C ASP A 246 -20.97 -5.60 27.33
N ILE A 247 -22.01 -4.76 27.48
CA ILE A 247 -22.79 -4.07 26.41
C ILE A 247 -22.53 -2.54 26.29
N LEU A 248 -22.91 -1.91 25.17
CA LEU A 248 -22.97 -0.47 24.86
C LEU A 248 -24.31 -0.09 24.17
N PHE A 249 -25.43 -0.71 24.53
CA PHE A 249 -26.73 -0.21 24.05
C PHE A 249 -26.99 1.21 24.58
N TYR A 250 -27.22 2.15 23.66
CA TYR A 250 -27.35 3.56 23.98
C TYR A 250 -28.82 3.96 24.27
N TYR A 251 -29.07 5.13 24.88
CA TYR A 251 -30.43 5.62 25.17
C TYR A 251 -30.60 6.96 24.46
N GLU A 252 -30.48 6.89 23.13
CA GLU A 252 -29.97 7.98 22.31
C GLU A 252 -30.68 9.31 22.49
N ASN A 253 -29.90 10.28 22.97
CA ASN A 253 -30.42 11.56 23.39
C ASN A 253 -29.47 12.74 23.24
N GLY A 254 -29.01 12.95 22.00
CA GLY A 254 -28.65 14.27 21.46
C GLY A 254 -27.31 14.83 21.93
N ASN A 255 -27.14 15.08 23.23
CA ASN A 255 -25.91 15.60 23.84
C ASN A 255 -25.38 14.70 24.96
N THR A 256 -25.92 13.48 25.11
CA THR A 256 -25.85 12.70 26.35
C THR A 256 -25.13 11.37 26.13
N VAL A 257 -24.03 11.15 26.84
CA VAL A 257 -23.27 9.90 26.84
C VAL A 257 -23.22 9.36 28.27
N GLN A 258 -22.93 8.07 28.39
CA GLN A 258 -23.15 7.30 29.61
C GLN A 258 -22.19 6.12 29.67
N PHE A 259 -21.82 5.70 30.89
CA PHE A 259 -20.84 4.64 31.20
C PHE A 259 -21.34 3.92 32.48
N ARG A 260 -21.41 2.59 32.67
CA ARG A 260 -21.95 1.97 33.93
C ARG A 260 -21.69 0.47 34.12
N TRP A 261 -21.97 -0.03 35.36
CA TRP A 261 -22.34 -1.38 35.90
C TRP A 261 -23.88 -1.74 36.06
N TYR A 262 -24.38 -2.66 35.21
CA TYR A 262 -25.50 -3.67 35.22
C TYR A 262 -24.47 -4.89 35.11
N LYS A 263 -24.31 -5.89 36.03
CA LYS A 263 -23.29 -6.99 35.96
C LYS A 263 -23.87 -8.39 35.61
N ASN A 264 -23.20 -9.15 34.73
CA ASN A 264 -23.49 -10.56 34.37
C ASN A 264 -23.26 -11.56 35.53
N THR A 265 -23.36 -12.85 35.20
CA THR A 265 -24.20 -13.78 35.92
C THR A 265 -23.85 -15.25 35.68
N ASP A 266 -23.92 -15.80 34.45
CA ASP A 266 -23.93 -17.28 34.30
C ASP A 266 -23.22 -17.94 33.11
N ALA A 267 -22.72 -17.20 32.11
CA ALA A 267 -22.14 -17.76 30.89
C ALA A 267 -23.04 -18.77 30.15
N LEU A 268 -24.37 -18.52 30.13
CA LEU A 268 -25.39 -19.28 29.37
C LEU A 268 -26.41 -18.36 28.63
N GLY A 269 -26.22 -17.02 28.65
CA GLY A 269 -26.79 -16.04 27.69
C GLY A 269 -28.02 -15.21 28.14
N ASP A 270 -27.87 -14.27 29.09
CA ASP A 270 -28.97 -13.72 29.90
C ASP A 270 -28.58 -12.34 30.55
N PHE A 271 -29.08 -11.14 30.13
CA PHE A 271 -28.86 -9.73 30.71
C PHE A 271 -29.93 -8.95 31.67
N SER A 272 -29.69 -8.21 32.82
CA SER A 272 -30.74 -7.73 33.85
C SER A 272 -30.74 -6.37 34.60
N SER A 273 -30.11 -6.17 35.79
CA SER A 273 -30.57 -5.21 36.85
C SER A 273 -29.54 -4.39 37.72
N MET A 274 -29.20 -3.17 37.26
CA MET A 274 -29.20 -1.89 38.02
C MET A 274 -28.29 -1.54 39.26
N ALA A 275 -27.25 -0.69 39.09
CA ALA A 275 -26.81 0.32 40.10
C ALA A 275 -26.33 1.74 39.58
N ILE A 276 -27.01 2.86 39.92
CA ILE A 276 -27.13 4.15 39.14
C ILE A 276 -26.17 5.32 39.51
N ILE A 277 -25.71 6.16 38.53
CA ILE A 277 -25.00 7.47 38.77
C ILE A 277 -25.44 8.71 37.89
N SER A 278 -24.69 9.18 36.87
CA SER A 278 -24.72 10.58 36.29
C SER A 278 -24.68 10.68 34.73
N ASN A 279 -24.50 11.88 34.10
CA ASN A 279 -24.53 12.13 32.61
C ASN A 279 -23.67 13.32 32.05
N ALA A 280 -23.06 13.19 30.85
CA ALA A 280 -22.24 14.14 30.00
C ALA A 280 -21.64 13.36 28.77
N PRO A 281 -20.69 13.79 27.88
CA PRO A 281 -20.19 15.63 27.46
C PRO A 281 -21.39 16.58 27.17
N ALA A 282 -21.24 17.76 26.53
CA ALA A 282 -22.34 18.40 25.79
C ALA A 282 -21.94 18.70 24.32
N ASN A 283 -22.75 18.27 23.34
CA ASN A 283 -22.41 18.23 21.90
C ASN A 283 -22.60 19.58 21.14
N PRO A 284 -21.85 19.88 20.06
CA PRO A 284 -22.15 20.94 19.09
C PRO A 284 -23.36 20.53 18.23
N SER A 285 -24.55 20.48 18.84
CA SER A 285 -25.76 19.78 18.34
C SER A 285 -26.47 20.38 17.11
N GLY A 286 -25.72 21.05 16.22
CA GLY A 286 -26.16 21.61 14.96
C GLY A 286 -25.70 20.82 13.72
N PHE A 287 -24.97 19.71 13.90
CA PHE A 287 -24.66 18.77 12.81
C PHE A 287 -25.93 18.08 12.27
N ALA A 288 -25.85 17.57 11.04
CA ALA A 288 -27.01 17.03 10.35
C ALA A 288 -27.47 15.68 10.93
N TYR A 289 -28.72 15.64 11.35
CA TYR A 289 -29.46 14.48 11.86
C TYR A 289 -29.85 13.52 10.71
N ASN A 290 -28.89 13.19 9.82
CA ASN A 290 -28.92 12.10 8.75
C ASN A 290 -26.81 9.94 8.34
N VAL A 291 -25.85 9.46 9.23
CA VAL A 291 -24.69 8.52 9.11
C VAL A 291 -24.33 7.96 10.52
N ASP A 292 -23.09 7.50 10.76
CA ASP A 292 -22.53 7.01 12.06
C ASP A 292 -21.27 7.86 12.51
N ARG A 293 -20.52 7.63 13.65
CA ARG A 293 -19.93 8.73 14.51
C ARG A 293 -18.41 8.59 15.31
N HIS A 294 -19.01 7.56 16.06
CA HIS A 294 -18.65 6.39 16.91
C HIS A 294 -18.77 5.16 16.01
N GLY A 295 -18.15 4.07 16.39
CA GLY A 295 -17.14 3.50 15.51
C GLY A 295 -15.81 3.65 16.20
N ILE A 296 -15.26 2.52 16.60
CA ILE A 296 -14.99 2.23 18.00
C ILE A 296 -14.12 0.97 18.07
N LYS A 297 -13.44 0.88 19.22
CA LYS A 297 -12.53 -0.18 19.60
C LYS A 297 -12.28 -0.12 21.08
N MET A 298 -12.05 -1.27 21.68
CA MET A 298 -11.48 -1.46 23.01
C MET A 298 -10.12 -2.16 22.88
N GLN A 299 -9.09 -1.61 23.53
CA GLN A 299 -7.68 -1.92 23.24
C GLN A 299 -6.78 -1.56 24.45
N ASP A 300 -5.45 -1.52 24.27
CA ASP A 300 -4.55 -2.25 25.17
C ASP A 300 -3.02 -1.95 25.05
N ILE A 301 -2.64 -0.81 24.44
CA ILE A 301 -1.32 -0.62 23.79
C ILE A 301 -0.07 -0.42 24.71
N ASP A 302 -0.08 -0.91 25.95
CA ASP A 302 1.13 -1.01 26.81
C ASP A 302 1.56 -2.47 27.13
N LEU A 303 0.69 -3.45 26.88
CA LEU A 303 0.80 -4.93 27.04
C LEU A 303 1.46 -5.54 28.31
N ASP A 304 0.60 -6.12 29.18
CA ASP A 304 0.89 -7.22 30.14
C ASP A 304 -0.41 -7.99 30.58
N GLY A 305 -1.58 -7.69 29.99
CA GLY A 305 -2.93 -8.26 30.26
C GLY A 305 -3.94 -7.35 30.98
N LYS A 306 -5.10 -7.02 30.36
CA LYS A 306 -6.27 -6.24 30.91
C LYS A 306 -6.11 -4.71 31.06
N GLU A 307 -7.16 -3.90 30.84
CA GLU A 307 -7.03 -2.52 30.31
C GLU A 307 -7.60 -1.34 31.17
N ASP A 308 -8.24 -0.31 30.60
CA ASP A 308 -8.51 0.98 31.28
C ASP A 308 -9.91 1.68 31.12
N ILE A 309 -10.13 2.72 30.27
CA ILE A 309 -11.43 3.38 29.93
C ILE A 309 -11.32 4.55 28.92
N VAL A 310 -12.15 4.52 27.86
CA VAL A 310 -12.27 5.47 26.70
C VAL A 310 -13.16 6.74 26.72
N TYR A 311 -13.94 6.86 25.63
CA TYR A 311 -14.82 7.96 25.14
C TYR A 311 -14.17 9.32 24.73
N ARG A 312 -14.95 10.22 24.09
CA ARG A 312 -14.45 11.18 23.05
C ARG A 312 -14.89 12.65 23.25
N VAL A 313 -14.06 13.69 23.05
CA VAL A 313 -14.38 15.09 23.50
C VAL A 313 -14.00 16.25 22.53
N PHE A 314 -14.44 16.21 21.27
CA PHE A 314 -14.08 17.05 20.07
C PHE A 314 -14.16 18.61 20.18
N TRP A 315 -14.30 19.20 21.37
CA TRP A 315 -14.33 20.66 21.65
C TRP A 315 -13.53 21.07 22.89
N LEU A 316 -13.00 20.10 23.63
CA LEU A 316 -12.05 20.29 24.74
C LEU A 316 -10.82 19.42 24.53
N ASN A 317 -11.07 18.17 24.15
CA ASN A 317 -10.21 17.01 24.40
C ASN A 317 -9.62 17.12 25.81
N ASN A 318 -8.30 16.92 25.96
CA ASN A 318 -7.62 16.79 27.24
C ASN A 318 -8.25 15.62 28.08
N VAL A 319 -7.87 15.36 29.32
CA VAL A 319 -6.80 15.88 30.20
C VAL A 319 -6.14 14.70 30.94
N VAL A 320 -6.21 13.50 30.35
CA VAL A 320 -6.16 12.21 31.04
C VAL A 320 -5.65 11.08 30.11
N TRP A 321 -4.55 10.42 30.47
CA TRP A 321 -4.05 9.11 29.98
C TRP A 321 -3.10 8.54 31.05
N LYS A 322 -3.09 7.22 31.31
CA LYS A 322 -2.93 6.78 32.70
C LYS A 322 -2.21 5.46 33.02
N LYS A 323 -2.72 4.34 32.50
CA LYS A 323 -2.52 2.96 32.98
C LYS A 323 -3.08 2.66 34.38
N ASN A 324 -3.46 1.41 34.62
CA ASN A 324 -4.38 0.97 35.69
C ASN A 324 -3.66 0.32 36.90
N LEU A 325 -4.45 -0.17 37.86
CA LEU A 325 -4.08 -1.10 38.95
C LEU A 325 -5.33 -1.58 39.73
N GLY A 326 -6.44 -1.82 39.04
CA GLY A 326 -7.74 -2.19 39.61
C GLY A 326 -8.56 -1.05 40.23
N ASN A 327 -9.76 -1.38 40.72
CA ASN A 327 -10.80 -0.42 41.12
C ASN A 327 -10.43 0.52 42.32
N GLY A 328 -10.46 1.86 42.11
CA GLY A 328 -10.31 2.89 43.17
C GLY A 328 -9.74 4.29 42.81
N THR A 329 -9.07 4.49 41.67
CA THR A 329 -8.14 5.63 41.42
C THR A 329 -8.18 6.11 39.94
N PHE A 330 -7.24 6.95 39.48
CA PHE A 330 -7.03 7.35 38.07
C PHE A 330 -5.56 7.80 37.84
N GLY A 331 -4.76 7.06 37.07
CA GLY A 331 -3.28 7.14 36.94
C GLY A 331 -2.64 8.31 36.17
N THR A 332 -1.57 8.01 35.41
CA THR A 332 -0.38 8.84 35.06
C THR A 332 -0.52 10.02 34.06
N ASP A 333 0.09 10.00 32.85
CA ASP A 333 0.30 11.19 31.99
C ASP A 333 0.33 11.04 30.42
N ASN A 334 1.44 10.61 29.79
CA ASN A 334 2.19 11.43 28.79
C ASN A 334 2.16 11.12 27.23
N ILE A 335 1.07 10.70 26.57
CA ILE A 335 1.05 10.19 25.14
C ILE A 335 0.74 11.18 23.94
N ILE A 336 -0.20 10.94 23.00
CA ILE A 336 0.10 10.88 21.53
C ILE A 336 -0.46 11.88 20.42
N THR A 337 -1.36 12.87 20.61
CA THR A 337 -1.77 13.84 19.52
C THR A 337 -1.66 15.38 19.64
N ASN A 338 -1.19 16.01 18.55
CA ASN A 338 -1.55 17.38 18.16
C ASN A 338 -2.59 17.41 17.02
N ASN A 339 -2.46 16.62 15.95
CA ASN A 339 -3.20 16.80 14.69
C ASN A 339 -3.83 15.54 14.06
N ALA A 340 -5.15 15.32 14.19
CA ALA A 340 -5.99 14.45 13.34
C ALA A 340 -7.18 15.21 12.69
N LYS A 341 -8.43 14.71 12.61
CA LYS A 341 -9.63 15.51 12.23
C LYS A 341 -11.03 14.89 12.45
N GLY A 342 -11.23 13.57 12.34
CA GLY A 342 -12.59 12.97 12.32
C GLY A 342 -12.53 11.46 12.10
N SER A 343 -13.38 10.88 11.23
CA SER A 343 -13.30 9.46 10.81
C SER A 343 -14.29 9.00 9.73
N GLN A 344 -14.12 7.74 9.33
CA GLN A 344 -15.16 6.75 9.08
C GLN A 344 -15.02 5.52 10.04
N ASP A 345 -14.31 4.46 9.69
CA ASP A 345 -14.48 3.07 10.21
C ASP A 345 -13.23 2.51 10.96
N PHE A 346 -13.19 1.21 11.29
CA PHE A 346 -12.06 0.42 11.83
C PHE A 346 -12.27 -1.07 11.43
N ASN A 347 -11.23 -1.93 11.41
CA ASN A 347 -11.35 -3.31 11.91
C ASN A 347 -10.09 -3.84 12.65
N PHE A 348 -9.23 -4.74 12.15
CA PHE A 348 -8.08 -5.29 12.92
C PHE A 348 -6.76 -5.58 12.17
N ALA A 349 -5.75 -6.10 12.87
CA ALA A 349 -4.31 -5.84 12.66
C ALA A 349 -3.49 -6.99 12.08
N ASP A 350 -2.47 -6.74 11.24
CA ASP A 350 -1.52 -7.75 10.72
C ASP A 350 -0.34 -7.14 9.91
N PHE A 351 0.85 -7.78 9.89
CA PHE A 351 1.79 -7.76 8.74
C PHE A 351 2.90 -8.83 8.79
N ASP A 352 3.76 -8.77 9.81
CA ASP A 352 4.96 -9.61 10.05
C ASP A 352 5.17 -9.89 11.56
N ASN A 353 4.05 -10.06 12.27
CA ASN A 353 3.77 -10.85 13.48
C ASN A 353 4.84 -10.98 14.60
N ASP A 354 4.53 -10.42 15.78
CA ASP A 354 5.29 -10.69 17.02
C ASP A 354 4.52 -10.60 18.38
N GLY A 355 3.19 -10.49 18.37
CA GLY A 355 2.33 -10.39 19.56
C GLY A 355 1.63 -9.03 19.67
N LYS A 356 1.13 -8.50 18.55
CA LYS A 356 1.01 -7.07 18.28
C LYS A 356 -0.33 -6.67 17.63
N PRO A 357 -1.26 -6.14 18.46
CA PRO A 357 -2.92 -5.24 17.92
C PRO A 357 -2.79 -4.10 16.88
N ASP A 358 -3.86 -3.30 16.70
CA ASP A 358 -4.08 -2.33 15.59
C ASP A 358 -5.50 -1.68 15.65
N VAL A 359 -5.72 -0.59 14.90
CA VAL A 359 -6.79 0.42 14.79
C VAL A 359 -6.74 1.18 13.42
N TYR A 360 -5.94 0.77 12.41
CA TYR A 360 -5.68 1.57 11.17
C TYR A 360 -6.83 1.77 10.14
N SER A 361 -6.52 2.46 9.03
CA SER A 361 -7.06 3.83 8.93
C SER A 361 -7.20 4.49 7.54
N LEU A 362 -8.34 4.29 6.85
CA LEU A 362 -8.56 4.54 5.42
C LEU A 362 -9.72 5.53 5.06
N SER A 363 -10.12 6.41 5.97
CA SER A 363 -11.03 7.57 5.78
C SER A 363 -12.52 7.41 5.37
N ILE A 364 -13.33 8.42 5.72
CA ILE A 364 -13.78 9.43 4.73
C ILE A 364 -13.87 10.83 5.39
N VAL A 365 -13.31 11.91 4.81
CA VAL A 365 -13.57 13.31 5.25
C VAL A 365 -12.41 14.26 5.66
N ASP A 366 -11.16 14.15 5.21
CA ASP A 366 -10.13 15.21 5.46
C ASP A 366 -9.02 15.33 4.39
N SER A 367 -7.86 14.64 4.45
CA SER A 367 -6.91 14.57 3.33
C SER A 367 -5.92 13.37 3.28
N LYS A 368 -5.06 13.11 4.27
CA LYS A 368 -4.08 12.00 4.27
C LYS A 368 -4.57 10.73 5.02
N ILE A 369 -4.80 9.61 4.33
CA ILE A 369 -5.07 8.25 4.89
C ILE A 369 -3.82 7.77 5.63
N ALA A 370 -3.95 6.79 6.55
CA ALA A 370 -2.95 6.74 7.62
C ALA A 370 -2.76 5.52 8.55
N TRP A 371 -1.71 5.67 9.39
CA TRP A 371 -1.17 4.91 10.54
C TRP A 371 0.07 5.70 11.20
N TYR A 372 1.28 5.16 11.56
CA TYR A 372 2.53 5.82 12.15
C TYR A 372 4.08 5.63 11.70
N GLN A 373 4.82 4.47 11.66
CA GLN A 373 6.24 4.12 11.23
C GLN A 373 6.60 2.57 11.30
N ASN A 374 7.69 2.04 11.91
CA ASN A 374 7.71 0.85 12.81
C ASN A 374 8.83 1.00 13.89
N LEU A 375 8.58 0.70 15.20
CA LEU A 375 9.64 0.69 16.29
C LEU A 375 9.29 0.28 17.77
N GLY A 376 8.07 -0.17 18.16
CA GLY A 376 7.75 -0.72 19.51
C GLY A 376 7.09 0.13 20.64
N ALA A 377 5.94 -0.34 21.17
CA ALA A 377 5.05 0.24 22.23
C ALA A 377 4.12 1.45 21.90
N GLY A 378 3.07 1.70 22.73
CA GLY A 378 1.97 2.69 22.60
C GLY A 378 2.25 4.20 22.43
N ASN A 379 3.33 4.62 21.73
CA ASN A 379 3.77 6.02 21.59
C ASN A 379 4.66 6.28 20.33
N PHE A 380 4.23 7.15 19.37
CA PHE A 380 4.38 6.84 17.92
C PHE A 380 5.00 7.87 16.92
N GLY A 381 4.73 7.68 15.60
CA GLY A 381 5.38 8.24 14.39
C GLY A 381 4.49 9.09 13.46
N LEU A 382 4.86 9.37 12.20
CA LEU A 382 4.15 10.39 11.38
C LEU A 382 4.12 10.08 9.85
N GLN A 383 2.94 10.31 9.24
CA GLN A 383 2.56 10.27 7.82
C GLN A 383 3.37 9.32 6.91
N LYS A 384 2.80 8.16 6.53
CA LYS A 384 3.34 7.22 5.53
C LYS A 384 2.32 6.69 4.48
N VAL A 385 2.20 7.32 3.30
CA VAL A 385 0.92 7.42 2.54
C VAL A 385 0.94 7.36 0.95
N LEU A 386 0.19 6.45 0.27
CA LEU A 386 0.19 6.18 -1.21
C LEU A 386 -0.75 7.12 -2.05
N THR A 387 -1.37 6.67 -3.16
CA THR A 387 -2.21 7.40 -4.14
C THR A 387 -3.30 8.39 -3.63
N TYR A 388 -3.72 9.28 -4.55
CA TYR A 388 -4.18 10.67 -4.30
C TYR A 388 -5.51 11.02 -5.02
N GLY A 389 -6.10 12.18 -4.70
CA GLY A 389 -6.99 12.96 -5.59
C GLY A 389 -8.47 12.56 -5.60
N VAL A 390 -9.18 12.79 -4.49
CA VAL A 390 -10.25 11.86 -4.07
C VAL A 390 -11.72 12.21 -4.39
N ASN A 391 -12.55 11.18 -4.69
CA ASN A 391 -13.95 11.27 -5.13
C ASN A 391 -15.00 10.51 -4.26
N ASN A 392 -15.11 9.15 -4.24
CA ASN A 392 -16.05 8.38 -3.35
C ASN A 392 -15.65 6.88 -3.16
N LEU A 393 -15.84 6.29 -1.97
CA LEU A 393 -15.39 4.92 -1.61
C LEU A 393 -16.24 4.29 -0.48
N ASN A 394 -15.98 3.02 -0.09
CA ASN A 394 -15.97 2.74 1.35
C ASN A 394 -14.72 1.98 1.88
N SER A 395 -14.36 0.77 1.42
CA SER A 395 -13.14 0.11 1.91
C SER A 395 -12.40 -0.92 1.02
N ILE A 396 -12.20 -2.15 1.52
CA ILE A 396 -10.93 -2.91 1.60
C ILE A 396 -10.69 -3.98 0.49
N SER A 397 -9.68 -4.89 0.45
CA SER A 397 -8.72 -5.44 1.45
C SER A 397 -7.35 -5.91 0.87
N SER A 398 -6.49 -6.47 1.73
CA SER A 398 -5.27 -7.23 1.37
C SER A 398 -5.52 -8.71 1.02
N GLY A 399 -4.45 -9.48 0.78
CA GLY A 399 -4.46 -10.96 0.80
C GLY A 399 -3.45 -11.62 -0.15
N ASP A 400 -2.16 -11.28 -0.03
CA ASP A 400 -0.92 -11.71 -0.73
C ASP A 400 -1.04 -12.11 -2.20
N ILE A 401 -0.34 -11.37 -3.07
CA ILE A 401 -0.69 -11.31 -4.49
C ILE A 401 0.46 -11.05 -5.47
N ASP A 402 1.70 -11.41 -5.13
CA ASP A 402 2.43 -12.42 -5.94
C ASP A 402 3.18 -13.40 -5.00
N GLY A 403 4.17 -12.97 -4.22
CA GLY A 403 4.84 -13.82 -3.22
C GLY A 403 6.35 -13.59 -3.08
N ASP A 404 7.05 -14.01 -2.02
CA ASP A 404 6.65 -14.95 -0.96
C ASP A 404 6.12 -14.18 0.25
N GLY A 405 4.80 -14.17 0.46
CA GLY A 405 4.16 -13.27 1.42
C GLY A 405 4.42 -11.81 1.08
N ASP A 406 4.22 -11.44 -0.20
CA ASP A 406 4.61 -10.15 -0.75
C ASP A 406 3.67 -9.68 -1.91
N ILE A 407 3.03 -8.50 -1.88
CA ILE A 407 2.85 -7.48 -0.84
C ILE A 407 1.64 -6.61 -1.26
N ASP A 408 0.48 -7.20 -1.59
CA ASP A 408 -0.53 -6.66 -2.52
C ASP A 408 -2.01 -6.68 -2.02
N ILE A 409 -2.84 -5.75 -2.53
CA ILE A 409 -4.11 -5.30 -1.89
C ILE A 409 -5.05 -4.65 -2.91
N LEU A 410 -6.34 -5.01 -2.93
CA LEU A 410 -7.36 -4.38 -3.78
C LEU A 410 -8.34 -3.47 -3.01
N SER A 411 -9.11 -2.61 -3.69
CA SER A 411 -9.76 -1.46 -3.03
C SER A 411 -10.95 -0.82 -3.77
N THR A 412 -11.91 -0.27 -3.02
CA THR A 412 -13.26 0.06 -3.53
C THR A 412 -13.43 1.47 -4.12
N SER A 413 -13.89 1.52 -5.38
CA SER A 413 -13.74 2.66 -6.29
C SER A 413 -15.07 3.20 -6.85
N SER A 414 -15.89 3.88 -6.02
CA SER A 414 -17.27 4.29 -6.41
C SER A 414 -17.42 5.67 -7.02
N GLY A 415 -16.49 6.59 -6.76
CA GLY A 415 -16.53 7.93 -7.34
C GLY A 415 -15.61 8.10 -8.56
N ASP A 416 -14.80 7.09 -8.90
CA ASP A 416 -13.50 7.38 -9.49
C ASP A 416 -12.94 6.40 -10.54
N ASN A 417 -13.22 5.09 -10.47
CA ASN A 417 -13.06 4.16 -11.60
C ASN A 417 -11.67 4.08 -12.33
N LYS A 418 -10.50 3.97 -11.64
CA LYS A 418 -9.14 4.00 -12.28
C LYS A 418 -8.17 2.81 -12.06
N MET A 419 -7.10 2.91 -11.23
CA MET A 419 -6.13 1.87 -10.73
C MET A 419 -4.74 2.48 -10.48
N SER A 420 -4.04 2.10 -9.40
CA SER A 420 -2.61 2.33 -9.17
C SER A 420 -1.87 1.05 -8.69
N TRP A 421 -0.60 0.83 -9.11
CA TRP A 421 0.22 -0.36 -8.84
C TRP A 421 1.72 -0.07 -9.18
N TYR A 422 2.69 -0.77 -8.56
CA TYR A 422 4.11 -0.34 -8.45
C TYR A 422 5.13 -1.47 -8.74
N ARG A 423 6.36 -1.45 -8.18
CA ARG A 423 7.25 -2.62 -7.92
C ARG A 423 8.37 -2.28 -6.91
N ASN A 424 9.08 -3.28 -6.37
CA ASN A 424 9.99 -3.20 -5.22
C ASN A 424 11.38 -3.90 -5.42
N THR A 425 12.31 -3.63 -4.50
CA THR A 425 13.50 -4.44 -4.14
C THR A 425 13.92 -4.34 -2.66
N ASP A 426 13.37 -3.37 -1.91
CA ASP A 426 13.79 -2.81 -0.63
C ASP A 426 13.34 -3.56 0.64
N GLY A 427 12.03 -3.83 0.72
CA GLY A 427 11.30 -3.97 1.98
C GLY A 427 9.91 -3.32 1.92
N LEU A 428 9.33 -2.92 3.06
CA LEU A 428 7.91 -2.56 3.18
C LEU A 428 7.49 -1.15 2.63
N GLY A 429 7.97 0.00 3.13
CA GLY A 429 7.47 1.35 2.72
C GLY A 429 8.51 2.40 2.24
N LYS A 430 8.63 2.61 0.91
CA LYS A 430 9.42 3.66 0.16
C LYS A 430 9.29 3.51 -1.39
N PHE A 431 8.28 4.08 -2.06
CA PHE A 431 7.90 3.74 -3.45
C PHE A 431 8.38 4.79 -4.50
N SER A 432 7.93 4.72 -5.76
CA SER A 432 8.40 5.52 -6.91
C SER A 432 7.30 6.10 -7.82
N ASP A 433 7.72 6.87 -8.84
CA ASP A 433 6.94 7.20 -10.05
C ASP A 433 6.20 5.99 -10.64
N GLN A 434 5.04 6.22 -11.30
CA GLN A 434 4.18 5.16 -11.86
C GLN A 434 4.00 5.23 -13.40
N GLN A 435 3.58 4.10 -13.98
CA GLN A 435 3.21 3.93 -15.40
C GLN A 435 1.69 4.04 -15.65
N ILE A 436 1.23 3.98 -16.90
CA ILE A 436 -0.11 4.43 -17.35
C ILE A 436 -0.83 3.37 -18.18
N ILE A 437 -2.08 2.99 -17.79
CA ILE A 437 -2.98 2.10 -18.56
C ILE A 437 -4.49 2.50 -18.40
N ILE A 438 -5.44 1.57 -18.59
CA ILE A 438 -6.90 1.80 -18.77
C ILE A 438 -7.71 2.07 -17.48
N ASN A 439 -8.97 2.48 -17.67
CA ASN A 439 -9.93 3.01 -16.68
C ASN A 439 -11.37 2.85 -17.26
N ASN A 440 -12.46 2.97 -16.47
CA ASN A 440 -13.87 2.84 -16.95
C ASN A 440 -14.85 3.84 -16.26
N SER A 441 -16.15 3.50 -16.04
CA SER A 441 -17.21 4.54 -15.93
C SER A 441 -18.64 4.17 -15.46
N THR A 442 -19.12 2.93 -15.61
CA THR A 442 -20.55 2.59 -15.37
C THR A 442 -20.81 1.92 -14.01
N ILE A 443 -19.92 2.12 -13.02
CA ILE A 443 -19.68 1.27 -11.84
C ILE A 443 -19.55 2.07 -10.52
N TYR A 444 -20.24 1.66 -9.43
CA TYR A 444 -20.29 2.40 -8.13
C TYR A 444 -20.19 1.51 -6.84
N PRO A 445 -18.96 1.17 -6.39
CA PRO A 445 -18.55 0.36 -5.19
C PRO A 445 -18.87 0.69 -3.68
N SER A 446 -18.56 -0.26 -2.75
CA SER A 446 -18.78 -0.28 -1.27
C SER A 446 -17.65 -0.78 -0.28
N HIS A 447 -17.72 -1.94 0.44
CA HIS A 447 -17.05 -2.25 1.77
C HIS A 447 -15.80 -3.20 1.71
N ALA A 448 -15.48 -4.10 2.69
CA ALA A 448 -14.77 -5.43 2.61
C ALA A 448 -14.35 -6.05 3.99
N GLN A 449 -13.68 -7.22 3.98
CA GLN A 449 -13.10 -8.01 5.11
C GLN A 449 -12.20 -9.17 4.55
N LEU A 450 -11.79 -10.23 5.30
CA LEU A 450 -10.89 -11.38 4.92
C LEU A 450 -11.45 -12.80 5.33
N LEU A 451 -11.19 -13.87 4.56
CA LEU A 451 -11.67 -15.30 4.62
C LEU A 451 -11.47 -16.02 3.24
N ASP A 452 -11.45 -17.36 3.18
CA ASP A 452 -11.41 -18.24 1.97
C ASP A 452 -12.68 -19.12 1.84
N ALA A 453 -13.01 -19.57 0.62
CA ALA A 453 -14.12 -20.45 0.24
C ALA A 453 -13.91 -21.27 -1.06
N ASP A 454 -12.71 -21.27 -1.69
CA ASP A 454 -12.37 -22.14 -2.85
C ASP A 454 -10.87 -22.52 -2.83
N ASN A 455 -10.41 -23.67 -3.39
CA ASN A 455 -8.99 -24.06 -3.33
C ASN A 455 -8.56 -24.95 -4.52
N ASP A 456 -7.75 -24.35 -5.39
CA ASP A 456 -6.42 -24.87 -5.71
C ASP A 456 -5.33 -23.78 -5.46
N GLY A 457 -5.53 -22.45 -5.24
CA GLY A 457 -6.71 -21.56 -5.02
C GLY A 457 -6.51 -20.09 -5.47
N ASP A 458 -5.92 -19.26 -4.62
CA ASP A 458 -5.32 -17.96 -4.96
C ASP A 458 -6.26 -16.84 -5.45
N ASN A 459 -7.27 -16.60 -4.63
CA ASN A 459 -7.96 -15.32 -4.45
C ASN A 459 -8.62 -14.70 -5.70
N ASP A 460 -9.94 -14.88 -5.83
CA ASP A 460 -10.78 -14.21 -6.82
C ASP A 460 -10.62 -12.69 -6.90
N PHE A 461 -10.21 -12.07 -5.80
CA PHE A 461 -10.46 -10.67 -5.48
C PHE A 461 -11.97 -10.40 -5.61
N VAL A 462 -12.68 -10.41 -4.49
CA VAL A 462 -14.15 -10.57 -4.46
C VAL A 462 -14.96 -9.51 -5.27
N VAL A 463 -14.43 -8.33 -5.59
CA VAL A 463 -14.75 -7.45 -6.77
C VAL A 463 -16.21 -7.41 -7.30
N LYS A 464 -17.10 -6.53 -6.78
CA LYS A 464 -18.57 -6.36 -7.07
C LYS A 464 -18.92 -4.99 -7.72
N TYR A 465 -20.20 -4.62 -8.04
CA TYR A 465 -20.66 -3.20 -8.10
C TYR A 465 -22.19 -2.90 -8.29
N GLN A 466 -22.65 -1.67 -7.93
CA GLN A 466 -23.80 -0.99 -8.56
C GLN A 466 -23.41 -0.65 -10.01
N TYR A 467 -24.31 -0.77 -10.99
CA TYR A 467 -24.04 -0.36 -12.37
C TYR A 467 -25.24 0.26 -13.10
N GLU A 468 -24.94 0.95 -14.20
CA GLU A 468 -25.95 1.58 -15.07
C GLU A 468 -26.04 0.92 -16.46
N VAL A 469 -27.28 0.67 -16.91
CA VAL A 469 -27.58 0.27 -18.29
C VAL A 469 -28.74 1.12 -18.81
N ASN A 470 -28.52 1.84 -19.91
CA ASN A 470 -29.51 2.75 -20.52
C ASN A 470 -30.13 3.76 -19.53
N TYR A 471 -29.32 4.33 -18.62
CA TYR A 471 -29.74 5.23 -17.52
C TYR A 471 -30.69 4.58 -16.49
N VAL A 472 -30.61 3.25 -16.32
CA VAL A 472 -31.29 2.49 -15.26
C VAL A 472 -30.24 1.83 -14.37
N THR A 473 -30.38 2.02 -13.06
CA THR A 473 -29.45 1.54 -12.02
C THR A 473 -29.80 0.13 -11.54
N TYR A 474 -28.79 -0.71 -11.29
CA TYR A 474 -28.92 -2.13 -10.97
C TYR A 474 -27.76 -2.68 -10.10
N TYR A 475 -27.92 -3.91 -9.59
CA TYR A 475 -26.87 -4.89 -9.25
C TYR A 475 -27.13 -6.20 -10.05
N ARG A 476 -26.11 -7.02 -10.42
CA ARG A 476 -26.21 -7.98 -11.56
C ARG A 476 -26.08 -9.50 -11.35
N ILE A 477 -25.13 -10.20 -10.74
CA ILE A 477 -23.70 -10.06 -10.33
C ILE A 477 -22.87 -11.09 -11.16
N SER A 478 -21.53 -10.96 -11.25
CA SER A 478 -20.57 -11.91 -11.86
C SER A 478 -20.12 -13.04 -10.93
N ILE A 479 -19.36 -14.01 -11.45
CA ILE A 479 -17.98 -14.28 -10.97
C ILE A 479 -16.96 -14.09 -12.12
N PHE A 480 -15.69 -14.44 -11.92
CA PHE A 480 -14.55 -14.51 -12.87
C PHE A 480 -13.69 -15.75 -12.51
N LYS A 481 -12.54 -16.00 -13.14
CA LYS A 481 -11.56 -17.00 -12.66
C LYS A 481 -10.17 -16.33 -12.42
N ASN A 482 -9.35 -16.79 -11.44
CA ASN A 482 -8.05 -16.25 -11.03
C ASN A 482 -7.04 -17.27 -10.41
N ASP A 483 -5.71 -17.09 -10.57
CA ASP A 483 -4.74 -17.65 -9.57
C ASP A 483 -3.45 -16.83 -9.32
N GLY A 484 -3.41 -16.13 -8.18
CA GLY A 484 -2.23 -15.42 -7.63
C GLY A 484 -2.05 -14.00 -8.16
N SER A 485 -0.79 -13.53 -8.27
CA SER A 485 -0.19 -12.46 -9.11
C SER A 485 -1.00 -11.23 -9.60
N GLY A 486 -2.15 -10.92 -9.01
CA GLY A 486 -2.98 -9.73 -9.23
C GLY A 486 -3.98 -9.81 -10.39
N ASN A 487 -4.25 -10.99 -10.95
CA ASN A 487 -4.92 -11.10 -12.27
C ASN A 487 -6.40 -11.58 -12.26
N PHE A 488 -7.00 -11.74 -13.48
CA PHE A 488 -8.47 -11.91 -13.71
C PHE A 488 -8.86 -12.44 -15.13
N THR A 489 -9.61 -13.56 -15.31
CA THR A 489 -9.78 -14.30 -16.63
C THR A 489 -11.15 -15.33 -16.82
N GLU A 490 -12.62 -15.77 -18.56
CA GLU A 490 -13.71 -15.16 -19.50
C GLU A 490 -14.90 -16.08 -19.85
N GLN A 491 -16.14 -15.79 -19.37
CA GLN A 491 -17.39 -16.29 -19.99
C GLN A 491 -18.72 -15.59 -19.56
N ILE A 492 -19.01 -14.39 -20.07
CA ILE A 492 -20.18 -13.55 -19.71
C ILE A 492 -21.58 -14.17 -20.00
N LEU A 493 -22.54 -14.09 -19.04
CA LEU A 493 -23.95 -14.52 -19.21
C LEU A 493 -25.13 -13.77 -18.47
N ALA A 494 -25.17 -13.61 -17.14
CA ALA A 494 -26.45 -13.43 -16.37
C ALA A 494 -26.85 -12.00 -15.91
N ASN A 495 -27.99 -11.83 -15.20
CA ASN A 495 -28.66 -10.53 -14.93
C ASN A 495 -29.65 -10.43 -13.71
N THR A 496 -29.47 -9.39 -12.87
CA THR A 496 -30.45 -8.43 -12.26
C THR A 496 -31.46 -8.85 -11.16
N LEU A 497 -31.13 -8.66 -9.88
CA LEU A 497 -32.14 -8.27 -8.88
C LEU A 497 -32.08 -6.74 -8.65
N PRO A 498 -33.12 -5.96 -9.01
CA PRO A 498 -33.04 -4.50 -9.10
C PRO A 498 -33.37 -3.78 -7.77
N LYS A 499 -32.47 -3.85 -6.79
CA LYS A 499 -32.50 -3.02 -5.57
C LYS A 499 -31.09 -2.86 -4.98
N ASP A 500 -30.93 -1.95 -4.02
CA ASP A 500 -29.64 -1.69 -3.35
C ASP A 500 -29.36 -2.69 -2.21
N VAL A 501 -28.08 -2.97 -1.96
CA VAL A 501 -27.58 -4.14 -1.22
C VAL A 501 -26.48 -3.75 -0.20
N VAL A 502 -26.88 -3.54 1.06
CA VAL A 502 -26.23 -2.54 1.92
C VAL A 502 -25.43 -3.16 3.11
N GLY A 503 -24.30 -3.86 2.89
CA GLY A 503 -23.46 -4.50 3.94
C GLY A 503 -22.31 -5.44 3.48
N LEU A 504 -21.58 -6.17 4.38
CA LEU A 504 -20.61 -7.29 4.11
C LEU A 504 -20.25 -8.27 5.29
N ALA A 505 -20.91 -9.44 5.44
CA ALA A 505 -20.58 -10.59 6.35
C ALA A 505 -21.37 -11.87 5.97
N VAL A 506 -21.27 -13.02 6.66
CA VAL A 506 -21.91 -14.32 6.27
C VAL A 506 -22.74 -15.03 7.37
N THR A 507 -22.52 -16.34 7.61
CA THR A 507 -22.83 -17.19 8.81
C THR A 507 -23.92 -18.31 8.67
N ASP A 508 -24.37 -19.07 9.71
CA ASP A 508 -25.21 -20.31 9.51
C ASP A 508 -26.13 -20.81 10.69
N ILE A 509 -26.56 -22.11 10.69
CA ILE A 509 -27.30 -22.86 11.75
C ILE A 509 -27.31 -24.44 11.65
N ASP A 510 -26.84 -25.07 10.55
CA ASP A 510 -26.85 -26.60 10.25
C ASP A 510 -25.25 -26.87 10.29
N ASN A 511 -24.44 -25.90 9.83
CA ASN A 511 -22.99 -25.91 9.63
C ASN A 511 -22.43 -26.93 8.63
N ASP A 512 -21.17 -26.71 8.27
CA ASP A 512 -20.05 -27.64 8.28
C ASP A 512 -18.68 -26.93 8.43
N GLY A 513 -18.42 -25.68 7.93
CA GLY A 513 -17.09 -24.99 7.78
C GLY A 513 -17.05 -23.53 7.23
N ASP A 514 -16.73 -23.32 5.93
CA ASP A 514 -16.58 -22.05 5.14
C ASP A 514 -17.86 -21.25 4.72
N SER A 515 -17.90 -20.44 3.61
CA SER A 515 -18.85 -19.28 3.52
C SER A 515 -19.42 -18.70 2.17
N ASP A 516 -20.77 -18.53 2.03
CA ASP A 516 -21.51 -18.37 0.74
C ASP A 516 -22.02 -16.98 0.21
N LEU A 517 -21.79 -15.86 0.92
CA LEU A 517 -21.94 -14.42 0.54
C LEU A 517 -22.74 -13.50 1.50
N ILE A 518 -24.05 -13.32 1.29
CA ILE A 518 -25.06 -12.31 1.78
C ILE A 518 -25.37 -11.22 0.73
N ALA A 519 -26.59 -10.70 0.74
CA ALA A 519 -26.86 -9.32 0.34
C ALA A 519 -28.12 -8.76 1.03
N ALA A 520 -27.95 -7.77 1.92
CA ALA A 520 -29.04 -7.02 2.57
C ALA A 520 -29.86 -6.18 1.55
N TYR A 521 -30.70 -6.88 0.78
CA TYR A 521 -31.34 -6.46 -0.48
C TYR A 521 -32.52 -5.48 -0.32
N GLN A 522 -32.69 -4.88 0.86
CA GLN A 522 -33.61 -3.76 1.07
C GLN A 522 -35.08 -4.07 0.71
N GLY A 523 -35.52 -5.34 0.61
CA GLY A 523 -36.89 -5.68 0.17
C GLY A 523 -37.36 -7.15 0.13
N THR A 524 -36.48 -8.16 0.03
CA THR A 524 -36.89 -9.57 -0.12
C THR A 524 -35.88 -10.57 0.47
N SER A 525 -36.38 -11.63 1.15
CA SER A 525 -35.71 -12.91 1.48
C SER A 525 -34.47 -12.94 2.39
N LEU A 526 -34.27 -14.05 3.12
CA LEU A 526 -32.91 -14.57 3.36
C LEU A 526 -32.31 -14.85 2.00
N MET A 527 -31.35 -14.04 1.63
CA MET A 527 -30.81 -14.09 0.30
C MET A 527 -29.59 -14.99 0.37
N LYS A 528 -29.84 -16.31 0.25
CA LYS A 528 -28.94 -17.42 0.61
C LYS A 528 -28.55 -18.42 -0.47
N PHE A 529 -27.26 -18.52 -0.82
CA PHE A 529 -26.88 -18.43 -2.23
C PHE A 529 -26.29 -19.69 -2.87
N VAL A 530 -25.56 -20.57 -2.20
CA VAL A 530 -24.73 -21.54 -2.94
C VAL A 530 -23.26 -21.57 -2.50
N ASN A 531 -22.69 -22.57 -1.83
CA ASN A 531 -21.30 -22.43 -1.35
C ASN A 531 -20.20 -23.27 -2.03
N ASN A 532 -18.98 -22.92 -1.61
CA ASN A 532 -17.83 -23.79 -1.33
C ASN A 532 -16.86 -24.04 -2.49
N GLY A 533 -16.98 -23.28 -3.58
CA GLY A 533 -15.92 -23.28 -4.58
C GLY A 533 -16.03 -24.41 -5.60
N SER A 534 -14.90 -24.88 -6.15
CA SER A 534 -14.76 -25.44 -7.51
C SER A 534 -15.53 -24.62 -8.55
N GLY A 535 -15.76 -23.33 -8.29
CA GLY A 535 -16.61 -22.46 -9.11
C GLY A 535 -18.02 -22.05 -8.64
N ASN A 536 -18.48 -22.22 -7.37
CA ASN A 536 -19.92 -22.51 -7.21
C ASN A 536 -20.80 -21.79 -6.19
N PHE A 537 -21.75 -21.06 -6.79
CA PHE A 537 -22.84 -20.35 -6.14
C PHE A 537 -24.11 -20.43 -7.04
N SER A 538 -25.32 -20.70 -6.47
CA SER A 538 -26.49 -21.19 -7.23
C SER A 538 -27.74 -20.29 -7.26
N SER A 539 -28.32 -19.91 -6.11
CA SER A 539 -29.47 -18.98 -6.00
C SER A 539 -29.74 -18.52 -4.55
N PRO A 540 -30.16 -17.26 -4.31
CA PRO A 540 -30.61 -16.74 -3.01
C PRO A 540 -31.99 -17.29 -2.58
N VAL A 541 -32.09 -18.54 -2.10
CA VAL A 541 -33.35 -19.33 -2.13
C VAL A 541 -34.52 -18.86 -1.23
N GLY A 542 -34.32 -17.91 -0.30
CA GLY A 542 -35.43 -17.39 0.52
C GLY A 542 -36.57 -16.74 -0.31
N PHE A 543 -37.78 -16.67 0.26
CA PHE A 543 -38.99 -16.86 -0.56
C PHE A 543 -40.04 -15.72 -0.59
N PHE A 544 -39.89 -14.60 0.14
CA PHE A 544 -40.96 -13.57 0.21
C PHE A 544 -40.45 -12.15 0.59
N PRO A 545 -41.27 -11.07 0.45
CA PRO A 545 -40.84 -9.67 0.64
C PRO A 545 -41.00 -9.12 2.07
N ILE A 546 -40.06 -8.25 2.49
CA ILE A 546 -39.89 -7.65 3.83
C ILE A 546 -39.42 -6.20 3.64
N ALA A 547 -40.18 -5.20 4.13
CA ALA A 547 -40.41 -4.02 3.29
C ALA A 547 -40.07 -2.61 3.85
N ASP A 548 -40.16 -2.38 5.16
CA ASP A 548 -40.49 -1.05 5.71
C ASP A 548 -39.40 -0.42 6.61
N LYS A 549 -38.13 -0.64 6.30
CA LYS A 549 -36.98 -0.13 7.07
C LYS A 549 -35.73 -0.08 6.18
N TYR A 550 -34.73 0.71 6.55
CA TYR A 550 -33.55 0.93 5.71
C TYR A 550 -32.28 0.29 6.32
N PRO A 551 -31.57 -0.60 5.61
CA PRO A 551 -30.32 -1.20 6.06
C PRO A 551 -29.19 -0.18 6.09
N LEU A 552 -28.16 -0.37 6.92
CA LEU A 552 -27.13 0.66 7.08
C LEU A 552 -25.67 0.26 6.80
N SER A 553 -25.15 -0.83 7.38
CA SER A 553 -23.95 -1.53 6.87
C SER A 553 -23.62 -2.74 7.74
N LEU A 554 -22.55 -3.46 7.37
CA LEU A 554 -22.14 -4.69 8.01
C LEU A 554 -20.64 -4.93 7.82
N LYS A 555 -19.90 -4.79 8.91
CA LYS A 555 -19.00 -5.81 9.48
C LYS A 555 -19.69 -6.41 10.72
N ALA A 556 -19.19 -7.53 11.22
CA ALA A 556 -19.90 -8.46 12.11
C ALA A 556 -19.08 -8.86 13.36
N LEU A 557 -19.78 -9.46 14.34
CA LEU A 557 -19.44 -10.30 15.51
C LEU A 557 -20.58 -10.15 16.57
N ASP A 558 -20.42 -10.68 17.80
CA ASP A 558 -21.36 -11.47 18.65
C ASP A 558 -22.85 -11.13 18.89
N MET A 559 -23.56 -12.09 19.50
CA MET A 559 -24.77 -11.96 20.33
C MET A 559 -24.96 -13.05 21.43
N ASP A 560 -24.17 -14.14 21.53
CA ASP A 560 -24.30 -15.14 22.63
C ASP A 560 -23.10 -16.16 22.71
N ASN A 561 -21.92 -15.92 22.08
CA ASN A 561 -20.98 -16.96 21.58
C ASN A 561 -20.42 -18.03 22.56
N ASP A 562 -20.09 -19.24 22.13
CA ASP A 562 -20.74 -19.97 21.04
C ASP A 562 -20.18 -19.93 19.58
N GLY A 563 -21.07 -19.89 18.57
CA GLY A 563 -20.90 -19.82 17.09
C GLY A 563 -21.14 -21.17 16.38
N ASP A 564 -22.21 -21.66 15.69
CA ASP A 564 -23.54 -21.33 15.07
C ASP A 564 -23.80 -20.01 14.32
N PHE A 565 -23.61 -18.84 14.93
CA PHE A 565 -23.57 -17.54 14.23
C PHE A 565 -24.88 -17.11 13.45
N ASP A 566 -26.02 -16.77 14.09
CA ASP A 566 -27.33 -16.53 13.38
C ASP A 566 -27.54 -15.09 12.73
N VAL A 567 -28.78 -14.70 12.36
CA VAL A 567 -29.23 -13.66 11.37
C VAL A 567 -29.30 -12.17 11.86
N LEU A 568 -28.19 -11.46 12.13
CA LEU A 568 -28.22 -10.11 12.80
C LEU A 568 -28.74 -8.97 11.92
N ALA A 569 -28.80 -7.72 12.41
CA ALA A 569 -29.23 -6.53 11.65
C ALA A 569 -28.58 -5.19 12.06
N THR A 570 -28.21 -4.36 11.07
CA THR A 570 -28.55 -2.93 11.05
C THR A 570 -29.67 -2.66 10.04
N TYR A 571 -30.86 -2.40 10.56
CA TYR A 571 -31.96 -1.84 9.78
C TYR A 571 -32.69 -0.83 10.68
N ASN A 572 -32.65 0.43 10.25
CA ASN A 572 -32.47 1.59 11.11
C ASN A 572 -33.57 1.99 12.11
N ASN A 573 -34.86 1.93 11.75
CA ASN A 573 -35.90 2.76 12.39
C ASN A 573 -36.95 2.09 13.31
N LYS A 574 -37.01 0.76 13.46
CA LYS A 574 -38.02 0.08 14.31
C LYS A 574 -37.54 -1.27 14.85
N GLU A 575 -38.19 -1.78 15.90
CA GLU A 575 -38.04 -3.11 16.53
C GLU A 575 -36.64 -3.40 17.13
N ILE A 576 -36.56 -4.53 17.83
CA ILE A 576 -35.43 -5.47 17.95
C ILE A 576 -36.09 -6.87 17.85
N GLU A 577 -35.48 -7.92 17.29
CA GLU A 577 -36.02 -9.29 17.23
C GLU A 577 -34.89 -10.34 17.33
N TRP A 578 -35.19 -11.63 17.43
CA TRP A 578 -34.26 -12.78 17.57
C TRP A 578 -34.86 -14.01 16.83
N TYR A 579 -34.23 -15.21 16.71
CA TYR A 579 -34.93 -16.38 16.08
C TYR A 579 -35.05 -17.75 16.82
N GLU A 580 -34.09 -18.19 17.65
CA GLU A 580 -33.93 -19.47 18.38
C GLU A 580 -34.35 -20.76 17.71
N ASN A 581 -33.46 -21.74 17.84
CA ASN A 581 -33.86 -23.13 18.10
C ASN A 581 -33.27 -23.71 19.41
N THR A 582 -32.00 -23.50 19.74
CA THR A 582 -31.11 -24.28 20.65
C THR A 582 -30.42 -25.51 20.05
N ASP A 583 -30.81 -25.99 18.85
CA ASP A 583 -30.21 -27.19 18.24
C ASP A 583 -30.61 -27.40 16.74
N GLY A 584 -29.82 -27.02 15.73
CA GLY A 584 -29.89 -27.44 14.29
C GLY A 584 -31.23 -27.52 13.49
N LEU A 585 -32.07 -28.54 13.72
CA LEU A 585 -33.06 -29.01 12.72
C LEU A 585 -34.53 -28.56 12.91
N GLY A 586 -34.85 -27.35 12.45
CA GLY A 586 -36.03 -27.05 11.65
C GLY A 586 -37.44 -27.10 12.29
N ASN A 587 -37.60 -26.70 13.56
CA ASN A 587 -38.87 -26.71 14.30
C ASN A 587 -39.27 -25.36 14.98
N PHE A 588 -38.70 -24.23 14.54
CA PHE A 588 -39.02 -22.80 14.86
C PHE A 588 -40.33 -22.46 15.62
N SER A 589 -40.24 -21.58 16.63
CA SER A 589 -41.29 -21.35 17.64
C SER A 589 -42.08 -20.02 17.53
N THR A 590 -42.45 -19.39 18.67
CA THR A 590 -43.36 -18.22 18.76
C THR A 590 -43.01 -17.29 19.94
N ASN A 591 -43.21 -15.98 19.78
CA ASN A 591 -42.57 -14.91 20.56
C ASN A 591 -43.46 -13.63 20.70
N HIS A 592 -42.92 -12.50 21.22
CA HIS A 592 -43.70 -11.44 21.89
C HIS A 592 -43.59 -10.00 21.30
N VAL A 593 -44.07 -8.98 22.04
CA VAL A 593 -44.47 -7.64 21.52
C VAL A 593 -44.23 -6.51 22.55
N VAL A 594 -43.33 -5.55 22.25
CA VAL A 594 -43.03 -4.40 23.14
C VAL A 594 -42.69 -3.07 22.41
N VAL A 595 -41.40 -2.76 22.14
CA VAL A 595 -40.88 -1.38 21.96
C VAL A 595 -40.58 -0.99 20.49
N THR A 596 -40.82 0.29 20.15
CA THR A 596 -40.99 0.75 18.75
C THR A 596 -40.44 2.17 18.45
N GLN A 597 -39.21 2.51 18.85
CA GLN A 597 -38.69 3.90 18.88
C GLN A 597 -37.32 4.15 18.18
N MET A 598 -36.96 3.39 17.14
CA MET A 598 -35.55 3.22 16.72
C MET A 598 -34.99 4.20 15.65
N HIS A 599 -33.66 4.39 15.61
CA HIS A 599 -32.99 5.38 14.75
C HIS A 599 -31.44 5.28 14.54
N TYR A 600 -30.99 4.44 13.60
CA TYR A 600 -29.73 4.58 12.79
C TYR A 600 -28.33 4.29 13.45
N PRO A 601 -27.81 3.06 13.31
CA PRO A 601 -26.37 2.65 13.46
C PRO A 601 -25.82 1.86 12.24
N THR A 602 -24.49 1.62 12.11
CA THR A 602 -23.87 1.19 10.82
C THR A 602 -22.65 0.22 10.98
N ASP A 603 -22.82 -1.13 10.97
CA ASP A 603 -21.92 -2.27 11.37
C ASP A 603 -22.22 -2.90 12.78
N ALA A 604 -21.50 -3.96 13.20
CA ALA A 604 -21.40 -4.57 14.56
C ALA A 604 -20.09 -5.40 14.68
N THR A 605 -19.64 -5.82 15.89
CA THR A 605 -18.48 -6.75 16.11
C THR A 605 -18.13 -7.15 17.58
N ASN A 606 -16.85 -7.17 18.04
CA ASN A 606 -16.31 -7.66 19.33
C ASN A 606 -15.39 -6.65 20.13
N ALA A 607 -15.23 -6.89 21.45
CA ALA A 607 -14.66 -6.19 22.67
C ALA A 607 -15.50 -5.16 23.50
N ASP A 608 -15.63 -5.31 24.84
CA ASP A 608 -16.63 -4.62 25.71
C ASP A 608 -16.18 -3.42 26.60
N VAL A 609 -16.81 -3.15 27.77
CA VAL A 609 -16.85 -1.80 28.36
C VAL A 609 -17.17 -1.72 29.89
N ASP A 610 -17.31 -0.51 30.49
CA ASP A 610 -17.17 -0.24 31.95
C ASP A 610 -18.31 -0.67 32.92
N GLY A 611 -19.06 -1.74 32.57
CA GLY A 611 -19.67 -2.62 33.56
C GLY A 611 -20.98 -3.32 33.15
N ASP A 612 -21.07 -4.65 33.10
CA ASP A 612 -20.19 -5.61 33.74
C ASP A 612 -20.52 -7.05 33.24
N GLY A 613 -20.73 -7.26 31.94
CA GLY A 613 -20.35 -8.57 31.37
C GLY A 613 -21.30 -9.39 30.48
N ASP A 614 -22.37 -8.87 29.85
CA ASP A 614 -23.47 -9.74 29.37
C ASP A 614 -23.83 -9.67 27.86
N VAL A 615 -22.85 -9.70 26.94
CA VAL A 615 -23.02 -9.54 25.47
C VAL A 615 -23.43 -8.14 25.02
N ASP A 616 -23.04 -7.71 23.81
CA ASP A 616 -23.24 -6.32 23.37
C ASP A 616 -24.46 -6.10 22.42
N VAL A 617 -25.00 -4.87 22.35
CA VAL A 617 -25.92 -4.26 21.38
C VAL A 617 -25.53 -2.75 21.12
N LEU A 618 -24.24 -2.51 20.84
CA LEU A 618 -23.33 -1.34 20.99
C LEU A 618 -23.64 0.01 20.28
N PHE A 619 -24.88 0.44 20.10
CA PHE A 619 -25.14 1.34 18.97
C PHE A 619 -24.41 2.71 18.91
N VAL A 620 -23.65 2.92 17.81
CA VAL A 620 -22.95 4.15 17.44
C VAL A 620 -23.68 4.91 16.31
N ASN A 621 -23.68 6.26 16.34
CA ASN A 621 -24.77 7.01 15.68
C ASN A 621 -24.46 8.46 15.24
N TYR A 622 -24.81 8.89 14.03
CA TYR A 622 -24.83 10.33 13.66
C TYR A 622 -26.22 10.90 13.41
N PHE A 623 -27.22 10.08 13.11
CA PHE A 623 -28.50 10.52 12.55
C PHE A 623 -29.66 10.66 13.55
N HIS A 624 -29.49 10.20 14.79
CA HIS A 624 -29.80 11.09 15.90
C HIS A 624 -28.55 11.92 16.21
N ASN A 625 -27.62 11.51 17.09
CA ASN A 625 -26.37 12.27 17.25
C ASN A 625 -25.14 11.58 17.93
N GLU A 626 -25.23 10.54 18.78
CA GLU A 626 -24.10 10.20 19.69
C GLU A 626 -23.81 8.70 19.97
N ALA A 627 -23.56 8.33 21.25
CA ALA A 627 -23.26 6.98 21.78
C ALA A 627 -23.41 7.01 23.32
N GLY A 628 -23.33 5.86 24.02
CA GLY A 628 -23.14 5.85 25.48
C GLY A 628 -23.75 4.64 26.19
N TRP A 629 -22.92 3.84 26.86
CA TRP A 629 -23.26 2.50 27.33
C TRP A 629 -24.33 2.49 28.43
N PHE A 630 -25.40 1.73 28.17
CA PHE A 630 -25.62 0.59 29.04
C PHE A 630 -24.60 -0.49 28.59
N GLN A 631 -23.81 -1.32 29.32
CA GLN A 631 -23.88 -1.97 30.66
C GLN A 631 -24.83 -3.24 30.79
N ASN A 632 -24.53 -4.48 31.30
CA ASN A 632 -25.43 -5.71 31.15
C ASN A 632 -25.51 -6.88 32.27
N ASN A 633 -26.62 -7.68 32.55
CA ASN A 633 -26.85 -8.41 33.90
C ASN A 633 -27.81 -9.68 34.27
N GLY A 634 -28.34 -10.64 33.47
CA GLY A 634 -29.41 -11.67 33.84
C GLY A 634 -30.87 -11.75 33.22
N ASN A 635 -31.12 -11.61 31.88
CA ASN A 635 -32.33 -11.81 30.99
C ASN A 635 -32.46 -11.14 29.55
N GLY A 636 -31.60 -10.24 29.06
CA GLY A 636 -31.83 -9.42 27.84
C GLY A 636 -31.85 -7.88 28.00
N THR A 637 -31.44 -7.33 29.15
CA THR A 637 -31.59 -5.92 29.61
C THR A 637 -30.52 -5.42 30.65
N TYR A 638 -30.61 -4.19 31.24
CA TYR A 638 -29.40 -3.32 31.73
C TYR A 638 -29.41 -1.09 33.77
N THR A 639 -28.93 0.25 33.67
CA THR A 639 -29.71 1.54 33.47
C THR A 639 -28.93 2.93 33.39
N LYS A 640 -27.63 3.06 33.02
CA LYS A 640 -26.73 4.27 32.84
C LYS A 640 -26.12 5.07 34.07
N LYS A 641 -24.81 5.43 34.01
CA LYS A 641 -23.91 6.17 34.97
C LYS A 641 -23.04 7.16 34.16
N LEU A 642 -22.18 7.95 34.83
CA LEU A 642 -21.07 8.65 34.18
C LEU A 642 -19.94 9.06 35.14
N VAL A 643 -18.68 9.00 34.68
CA VAL A 643 -17.52 9.77 35.18
C VAL A 643 -17.27 11.00 34.27
N PRO A 644 -16.88 12.19 34.78
CA PRO A 644 -17.14 13.48 34.10
C PRO A 644 -16.54 13.68 32.69
N GLY A 645 -17.36 14.21 31.75
CA GLY A 645 -16.97 14.39 30.34
C GLY A 645 -17.95 15.17 29.42
N THR A 646 -18.61 14.38 28.51
CA THR A 646 -19.65 14.08 25.82
C THR A 646 -19.25 12.87 24.65
N VAL A 647 -19.76 12.78 23.37
CA VAL A 647 -19.06 12.19 22.15
C VAL A 647 -19.17 13.09 20.89
N ASN A 648 -18.79 12.66 19.66
CA ASN A 648 -18.15 13.54 18.61
C ASN A 648 -18.77 13.56 17.18
N HIS A 649 -18.04 13.27 16.06
CA HIS A 649 -18.52 13.16 14.63
C HIS A 649 -18.11 11.88 13.77
N PRO A 650 -18.18 10.63 14.29
CA PRO A 650 -17.38 8.72 13.29
C PRO A 650 -18.00 7.84 12.17
N ARG A 651 -17.89 6.49 12.29
CA ARG A 651 -18.73 5.35 11.74
C ARG A 651 -18.56 3.92 12.37
N SER A 652 -17.42 3.21 12.21
CA SER A 652 -17.41 1.72 12.46
C SER A 652 -16.10 1.09 13.02
N ILE A 653 -15.76 -0.21 12.83
CA ILE A 653 -15.54 -1.14 13.99
C ILE A 653 -14.80 -2.51 13.75
N ILE A 654 -13.87 -2.96 14.66
CA ILE A 654 -13.66 -4.29 15.41
C ILE A 654 -12.51 -4.24 16.44
N ALA A 655 -12.43 -5.05 17.53
CA ALA A 655 -11.52 -4.80 18.70
C ALA A 655 -11.02 -6.00 19.59
N TYR A 656 -10.23 -5.76 20.68
CA TYR A 656 -9.84 -6.82 21.69
C TYR A 656 -9.42 -6.36 23.13
N ASP A 657 -8.18 -6.63 23.59
CA ASP A 657 -7.72 -6.67 25.00
C ASP A 657 -6.17 -6.83 25.09
N ILE A 658 -5.59 -6.59 26.29
CA ILE A 658 -4.30 -7.03 26.90
C ILE A 658 -3.35 -5.99 27.55
N ASP A 659 -3.81 -4.84 28.08
CA ASP A 659 -2.91 -3.74 28.53
C ASP A 659 -1.97 -4.00 29.74
N GLY A 660 -2.42 -4.58 30.86
CA GLY A 660 -1.60 -4.97 32.03
C GLY A 660 -2.23 -4.87 33.43
N ASP A 661 -3.39 -4.24 33.64
CA ASP A 661 -3.87 -3.91 34.99
C ASP A 661 -5.39 -3.56 35.22
N GLY A 662 -6.34 -3.82 34.30
CA GLY A 662 -7.78 -3.54 34.56
C GLY A 662 -8.89 -4.01 33.58
N LEU A 663 -9.51 -3.10 32.81
CA LEU A 663 -10.61 -3.37 31.85
C LEU A 663 -10.79 -2.31 30.73
N LYS A 664 -10.74 -2.73 29.46
CA LYS A 664 -11.20 -2.06 28.20
C LYS A 664 -10.85 -0.58 27.93
N ASP A 665 -9.84 -0.32 27.08
CA ASP A 665 -9.29 1.04 26.79
C ASP A 665 -9.57 1.65 25.39
N ILE A 666 -10.80 1.52 24.86
CA ILE A 666 -11.60 2.68 24.38
C ILE A 666 -11.13 3.50 23.13
N VAL A 667 -10.07 3.13 22.40
CA VAL A 667 -9.51 3.74 21.16
C VAL A 667 -10.42 4.81 20.49
N THR A 668 -9.96 6.07 20.33
CA THR A 668 -10.90 7.21 20.18
C THR A 668 -10.55 8.34 19.19
N ASN A 669 -11.42 8.58 18.18
CA ASN A 669 -11.23 9.60 17.12
C ASN A 669 -11.88 11.01 17.35
N THR A 670 -11.14 12.15 17.24
CA THR A 670 -11.61 13.54 17.53
C THR A 670 -10.86 14.71 16.79
N PHE A 671 -11.17 15.97 17.13
CA PHE A 671 -10.64 17.29 16.65
C PHE A 671 -10.95 18.37 17.73
N PRO A 672 -10.64 19.70 17.65
CA PRO A 672 -9.56 20.39 16.94
C PRO A 672 -8.23 20.21 17.67
N GLN A 673 -7.16 20.93 17.30
CA GLN A 673 -5.85 20.85 17.98
C GLN A 673 -5.96 21.13 19.50
N PRO A 674 -5.59 20.17 20.40
CA PRO A 674 -5.05 18.83 20.13
C PRO A 674 -6.13 17.79 19.76
N LYS A 675 -5.92 17.11 18.62
CA LYS A 675 -6.93 16.70 17.65
C LYS A 675 -6.91 15.16 17.54
N LEU A 676 -7.79 14.49 18.30
CA LEU A 676 -7.94 13.07 18.73
C LEU A 676 -7.96 12.96 20.28
N ARG A 677 -8.33 11.81 20.90
CA ARG A 677 -8.54 11.77 22.38
C ARG A 677 -8.34 10.43 23.11
N TRP A 678 -7.91 10.50 24.36
CA TRP A 678 -7.75 9.39 25.31
C TRP A 678 -8.26 9.81 26.73
N TYR A 679 -8.50 8.87 27.65
CA TYR A 679 -8.82 9.07 29.09
C TYR A 679 -7.93 8.13 29.91
N LYS A 680 -8.02 6.83 29.63
CA LYS A 680 -7.39 5.76 30.42
C LYS A 680 -7.86 5.83 31.90
N ASN A 681 -7.46 4.91 32.78
CA ASN A 681 -8.15 4.67 34.06
C ASN A 681 -7.18 4.69 35.26
N LEU A 682 -7.66 4.24 36.43
CA LEU A 682 -6.96 3.39 37.41
C LEU A 682 -8.05 2.94 38.40
N GLY A 683 -9.21 2.52 37.88
CA GLY A 683 -10.39 2.23 38.70
C GLY A 683 -11.33 3.39 39.04
N SER A 684 -11.58 4.34 38.13
CA SER A 684 -12.66 5.35 38.12
C SER A 684 -12.69 6.45 39.21
N GLY A 685 -11.70 6.52 40.10
CA GLY A 685 -11.79 7.28 41.36
C GLY A 685 -11.14 8.67 41.42
N ASN A 686 -9.79 8.75 41.32
CA ASN A 686 -9.00 9.85 41.89
C ASN A 686 -7.80 10.22 40.99
N LEU A 687 -7.79 11.41 40.36
CA LEU A 687 -7.07 11.63 39.08
C LEU A 687 -5.69 12.32 39.15
N GLY A 688 -4.72 11.73 38.43
CA GLY A 688 -3.64 12.44 37.71
C GLY A 688 -4.08 12.94 36.32
N THR A 689 -3.15 13.11 35.37
CA THR A 689 -3.35 13.70 34.02
C THR A 689 -3.21 12.62 32.91
N ALA A 690 -2.83 12.78 31.63
CA ALA A 690 -2.80 13.97 30.76
C ALA A 690 -3.36 13.81 29.31
N GLN A 691 -3.14 12.70 28.57
CA GLN A 691 -3.04 12.79 27.09
C GLN A 691 -4.05 12.04 26.17
N LEU A 692 -3.92 12.21 24.84
CA LEU A 692 -4.89 11.98 23.74
C LEU A 692 -4.24 11.19 22.59
N VAL A 693 -5.05 10.58 21.69
CA VAL A 693 -4.67 9.61 20.63
C VAL A 693 -3.84 10.18 19.42
N THR A 694 -4.25 10.21 18.14
CA THR A 694 -3.28 10.11 16.99
C THR A 694 -2.89 11.39 16.24
N ASN A 695 -1.72 11.37 15.57
CA ASN A 695 -1.06 12.52 14.92
C ASN A 695 -0.12 12.07 13.79
N ASN A 696 0.29 12.90 12.82
CA ASN A 696 -0.22 14.21 12.41
C ASN A 696 -1.32 14.04 11.34
N ILE A 697 -2.07 12.94 11.40
CA ILE A 697 -2.94 12.42 10.33
C ILE A 697 -4.42 12.80 10.51
N GLY A 698 -5.43 11.94 10.74
CA GLY A 698 -6.84 12.41 10.57
C GLY A 698 -8.05 11.57 11.06
N ARG A 699 -8.41 10.51 10.34
CA ARG A 699 -9.80 10.09 10.06
C ARG A 699 -9.88 8.59 9.66
N VAL A 700 -10.17 7.69 10.60
CA VAL A 700 -10.04 6.20 10.52
C VAL A 700 -10.93 5.51 9.44
N LYS A 701 -10.59 4.28 9.00
CA LYS A 701 -11.41 3.29 8.22
C LYS A 701 -10.65 1.94 8.11
N ASP A 702 -11.31 0.79 8.27
CA ASP A 702 -10.95 -0.63 7.97
C ASP A 702 -9.50 -1.15 7.78
N PHE A 703 -9.25 -2.37 8.26
CA PHE A 703 -8.01 -3.19 8.16
C PHE A 703 -8.27 -4.63 8.71
N ASN A 704 -7.52 -5.73 8.43
CA ASN A 704 -7.94 -7.11 8.82
C ASN A 704 -6.93 -7.96 9.67
N ILE A 705 -7.39 -9.12 10.18
CA ILE A 705 -7.00 -9.69 11.48
C ILE A 705 -5.98 -10.87 11.49
N ALA A 706 -4.72 -10.58 11.79
CA ALA A 706 -3.74 -11.52 12.37
C ALA A 706 -2.83 -10.82 13.42
N ASP A 707 -1.56 -10.50 13.12
CA ASP A 707 -0.63 -9.91 14.10
C ASP A 707 0.47 -9.02 13.46
N TYR A 708 0.77 -7.85 14.03
CA TYR A 708 1.46 -6.77 13.30
C TYR A 708 3.00 -6.87 13.15
N ASN A 709 3.83 -6.52 14.16
CA ASN A 709 5.32 -6.48 14.14
C ASN A 709 5.99 -5.65 15.27
N GLY A 710 7.13 -6.13 15.77
CA GLY A 710 8.27 -5.32 16.24
C GLY A 710 8.39 -4.91 17.72
N ASP A 711 7.53 -5.38 18.63
CA ASP A 711 7.72 -5.29 20.11
C ASP A 711 6.72 -6.13 20.94
N GLY A 712 5.75 -6.80 20.29
CA GLY A 712 4.64 -7.48 20.94
C GLY A 712 3.80 -6.51 21.78
N LYS A 713 3.07 -5.57 21.14
CA LYS A 713 2.35 -4.50 21.86
C LYS A 713 1.12 -3.84 21.19
N LEU A 714 0.80 -4.20 19.94
CA LEU A 714 -0.33 -3.67 19.14
C LEU A 714 -0.13 -2.13 18.93
N ASP A 715 -1.04 -1.31 18.38
CA ASP A 715 -0.68 0.04 17.81
C ASP A 715 -1.80 1.14 17.88
N PHE A 716 -1.71 2.29 17.16
CA PHE A 716 -2.81 3.30 17.05
C PHE A 716 -2.84 4.06 15.69
N ALA A 717 -3.95 4.75 15.35
CA ALA A 717 -4.14 5.39 14.02
C ALA A 717 -5.30 6.41 13.90
N ALA A 718 -5.33 7.21 12.81
CA ALA A 718 -6.53 7.74 12.12
C ALA A 718 -6.20 8.28 10.71
N GLY A 719 -6.91 7.86 9.65
CA GLY A 719 -6.71 8.16 8.19
C GLY A 719 -6.96 9.61 7.70
N SER A 720 -7.59 9.83 6.52
CA SER A 720 -8.22 11.09 6.00
C SER A 720 -8.17 11.30 4.48
N ASP A 721 -9.15 11.95 3.83
CA ASP A 721 -9.20 12.19 2.36
C ASP A 721 -10.13 13.36 1.94
N ILE A 722 -9.81 14.19 0.92
CA ILE A 722 -10.54 15.46 0.65
C ILE A 722 -12.04 15.34 0.32
N GLY A 723 -12.79 16.39 0.64
CA GLY A 723 -14.22 16.53 0.31
C GLY A 723 -14.99 17.44 1.27
N GLU A 724 -14.57 17.52 2.54
CA GLU A 724 -14.92 18.64 3.42
C GLU A 724 -13.97 19.83 3.19
N ASP A 725 -12.64 19.60 3.21
CA ASP A 725 -11.64 20.68 3.32
C ASP A 725 -10.62 20.80 2.17
N GLY A 726 -9.61 19.92 2.11
CA GLY A 726 -8.46 20.06 1.19
C GLY A 726 -7.44 21.15 1.56
N ASP A 727 -7.33 21.51 2.84
CA ASP A 727 -6.24 22.33 3.42
C ASP A 727 -4.99 21.48 3.74
N GLU A 728 -5.20 20.25 4.19
CA GLU A 728 -4.21 19.17 4.29
C GLU A 728 -4.17 18.38 2.93
N THR A 729 -3.18 17.51 2.66
CA THR A 729 -2.93 16.93 1.28
C THR A 729 -3.08 15.40 1.15
N ASN A 730 -3.65 14.86 0.06
CA ASN A 730 -4.25 13.50 0.07
C ASN A 730 -3.48 12.29 -0.48
N MET A 731 -3.37 11.20 0.31
CA MET A 731 -2.51 10.01 0.08
C MET A 731 -2.91 8.77 0.98
N ILE A 732 -2.50 7.47 0.75
CA ILE A 732 -2.89 6.18 1.49
C ILE A 732 -2.07 5.76 2.77
N ALA A 733 -1.61 4.50 3.04
CA ALA A 733 -1.06 4.07 4.37
C ALA A 733 -0.13 2.80 4.47
N TRP A 734 0.81 2.76 5.46
CA TRP A 734 1.24 1.64 6.39
C TRP A 734 2.40 2.09 7.34
N PHE A 735 2.28 2.10 8.70
CA PHE A 735 3.19 2.76 9.72
C PHE A 735 2.73 2.48 11.29
N GLU A 736 3.18 2.30 12.60
CA GLU A 736 4.37 2.21 13.59
C GLU A 736 4.38 1.16 14.77
N THR A 737 3.87 1.52 15.96
CA THR A 737 4.42 1.61 17.33
C THR A 737 5.40 2.73 17.73
N GLY A 738 6.70 2.50 17.79
CA GLY A 738 7.48 2.99 18.93
C GLY A 738 8.24 4.31 18.92
N ALA A 739 8.46 5.05 17.84
CA ALA A 739 9.35 6.21 17.85
C ALA A 739 8.74 7.49 18.46
N SER A 740 7.95 7.35 19.53
CA SER A 740 7.96 8.26 20.67
C SER A 740 8.13 7.57 22.04
N TYR A 741 7.95 6.24 22.16
CA TYR A 741 8.43 5.44 23.30
C TYR A 741 9.94 5.15 23.20
N GLN A 742 10.52 5.00 22.01
CA GLN A 742 11.96 5.06 21.82
C GLN A 742 12.43 6.49 22.11
N ASN A 743 13.35 6.61 23.08
CA ASN A 743 13.75 7.87 23.69
C ASN A 743 14.34 8.85 22.66
N LYS A 744 14.32 10.15 22.98
CA LYS A 744 14.74 11.21 22.04
C LYS A 744 15.66 12.23 22.68
N VAL A 745 16.70 12.61 21.93
CA VAL A 745 17.39 13.89 22.14
C VAL A 745 16.88 14.88 21.09
N SER A 746 16.29 15.99 21.54
CA SER A 746 15.89 17.09 20.66
C SER A 746 16.50 18.41 21.13
N GLY A 747 16.43 19.47 20.33
CA GLY A 747 16.89 20.80 20.75
C GLY A 747 17.07 21.73 19.57
N LYS A 748 17.73 22.88 19.80
CA LYS A 748 18.12 23.79 18.73
C LYS A 748 19.61 24.17 18.78
N VAL A 749 20.23 24.26 17.61
CA VAL A 749 21.49 24.98 17.41
C VAL A 749 21.15 26.42 17.00
N ARG A 750 21.55 27.40 17.81
CA ARG A 750 21.37 28.84 17.53
C ARG A 750 22.70 29.52 17.21
N PHE A 751 22.66 30.64 16.51
CA PHE A 751 23.81 31.51 16.26
C PHE A 751 23.67 32.83 17.01
N ASP A 752 24.62 33.12 17.90
CA ASP A 752 24.71 34.35 18.70
C ASP A 752 25.28 35.48 17.84
N GLU A 753 24.40 36.29 17.24
CA GLU A 753 24.77 37.35 16.29
C GLU A 753 25.25 38.65 16.99
N ASP A 754 24.68 38.99 18.15
CA ASP A 754 25.00 40.22 18.88
C ASP A 754 26.01 40.02 20.02
N ASN A 755 26.49 38.78 20.20
CA ASN A 755 27.47 38.35 21.19
C ASN A 755 26.97 38.62 22.63
N ASN A 756 25.68 38.40 22.88
CA ASN A 756 25.05 38.54 24.21
C ASN A 756 25.04 37.23 25.02
N GLY A 757 25.37 36.10 24.38
CA GLY A 757 25.17 34.75 24.89
C GLY A 757 23.93 34.10 24.28
N CYS A 758 23.75 32.79 24.46
CA CYS A 758 22.64 32.05 23.84
C CYS A 758 21.27 32.49 24.38
N SER A 759 20.58 33.36 23.66
CA SER A 759 19.21 33.77 23.92
C SER A 759 18.22 32.85 23.19
N PRO A 760 17.03 32.57 23.74
CA PRO A 760 15.94 31.93 23.01
C PRO A 760 15.50 32.68 21.74
N THR A 761 15.84 33.98 21.62
CA THR A 761 15.54 34.84 20.47
C THR A 761 16.60 34.78 19.36
N ASP A 762 17.72 34.10 19.57
CA ASP A 762 18.79 34.00 18.59
C ASP A 762 18.34 33.19 17.37
N ILE A 763 18.91 33.51 16.20
CA ILE A 763 18.52 32.86 14.95
C ILE A 763 18.95 31.39 14.94
N GLY A 764 18.15 30.55 14.30
CA GLY A 764 18.50 29.16 14.05
C GLY A 764 19.74 29.05 13.16
N ALA A 765 20.65 28.14 13.48
CA ALA A 765 21.75 27.79 12.59
C ALA A 765 21.31 26.60 11.71
N SER A 766 20.94 26.87 10.47
CA SER A 766 20.48 25.85 9.51
C SER A 766 21.61 24.95 9.00
N MET A 767 21.27 23.72 8.61
CA MET A 767 22.19 22.75 7.99
C MET A 767 23.44 22.42 8.84
N VAL A 768 23.34 22.55 10.17
CA VAL A 768 24.38 22.17 11.11
C VAL A 768 24.16 20.72 11.55
N MET A 769 25.16 19.87 11.38
CA MET A 769 25.11 18.48 11.82
C MET A 769 25.18 18.41 13.34
N VAL A 770 24.21 17.75 13.95
CA VAL A 770 24.22 17.35 15.37
C VAL A 770 24.31 15.85 15.46
N LYS A 771 25.13 15.36 16.40
CA LYS A 771 25.40 13.94 16.63
C LYS A 771 25.06 13.59 18.07
N THR A 772 24.46 12.42 18.31
CA THR A 772 24.37 11.80 19.64
C THR A 772 24.98 10.40 19.63
N GLN A 773 25.72 10.04 20.68
CA GLN A 773 26.45 8.76 20.72
C GLN A 773 26.63 8.22 22.14
N ASN A 774 26.78 6.91 22.26
CA ASN A 774 27.26 6.21 23.45
C ASN A 774 28.39 5.24 23.09
N ALA A 775 28.68 4.24 23.93
CA ALA A 775 29.79 3.31 23.69
C ALA A 775 29.54 2.30 22.55
N GLN A 776 28.27 2.10 22.15
CA GLN A 776 27.86 1.12 21.14
C GLN A 776 27.19 1.75 19.92
N HIS A 777 26.50 2.89 20.09
CA HIS A 777 25.63 3.49 19.08
C HIS A 777 25.98 4.96 18.81
N SER A 778 25.71 5.43 17.60
CA SER A 778 26.08 6.76 17.12
C SER A 778 25.14 7.21 16.00
N TYR A 779 24.31 8.22 16.28
CA TYR A 779 23.30 8.76 15.38
C TYR A 779 23.60 10.24 15.08
N ALA A 780 23.24 10.73 13.89
CA ALA A 780 23.42 12.12 13.50
C ALA A 780 22.30 12.61 12.57
N THR A 781 22.03 13.90 12.61
CA THR A 781 21.04 14.61 11.79
C THR A 781 21.53 16.03 11.50
N PHE A 782 20.82 16.76 10.64
CA PHE A 782 21.07 18.19 10.40
C PHE A 782 19.95 19.04 10.98
N THR A 783 20.26 20.26 11.35
CA THR A 783 19.26 21.25 11.78
C THR A 783 18.45 21.83 10.62
N ASP A 784 17.19 22.14 10.90
CA ASP A 784 16.32 22.91 10.01
C ASP A 784 16.64 24.43 10.01
N ASP A 785 15.90 25.21 9.23
CA ASP A 785 16.04 26.67 9.14
C ASP A 785 15.73 27.42 10.46
N LEU A 786 15.07 26.78 11.42
CA LEU A 786 14.85 27.29 12.77
C LEU A 786 15.89 26.76 13.78
N GLY A 787 16.95 26.12 13.28
CA GLY A 787 18.03 25.50 14.04
C GLY A 787 17.62 24.22 14.78
N ALA A 788 16.40 23.72 14.61
CA ALA A 788 15.87 22.60 15.37
C ALA A 788 16.33 21.24 14.84
N TYR A 789 16.46 20.27 15.75
CA TYR A 789 16.80 18.89 15.42
C TYR A 789 16.17 17.89 16.40
N SER A 790 16.09 16.63 15.99
CA SER A 790 15.66 15.50 16.81
C SER A 790 16.42 14.22 16.42
N LEU A 791 16.79 13.41 17.41
CA LEU A 791 17.57 12.18 17.29
C LEU A 791 16.98 11.12 18.21
N VAL A 792 16.80 9.90 17.71
CA VAL A 792 16.36 8.75 18.53
C VAL A 792 17.55 8.19 19.32
N ALA A 793 17.27 7.73 20.54
CA ALA A 793 18.19 7.14 21.50
C ALA A 793 17.51 5.95 22.21
N ASN A 794 18.29 4.99 22.71
CA ASN A 794 17.76 3.91 23.54
C ASN A 794 17.92 4.22 25.05
N GLN A 795 17.46 3.32 25.92
CA GLN A 795 17.67 3.41 27.37
C GLN A 795 19.16 3.34 27.72
N SER A 796 19.81 4.49 27.78
CA SER A 796 21.22 4.60 28.14
C SER A 796 21.62 6.05 28.43
N GLN A 797 22.88 6.24 28.78
CA GLN A 797 23.53 7.55 28.75
C GLN A 797 24.02 7.85 27.33
N PHE A 798 23.58 8.97 26.75
CA PHE A 798 24.03 9.48 25.46
C PHE A 798 24.76 10.81 25.64
N THR A 799 25.76 11.05 24.79
CA THR A 799 26.45 12.35 24.67
C THR A 799 26.14 12.96 23.31
N THR A 800 25.53 14.14 23.33
CA THR A 800 25.14 14.89 22.13
C THR A 800 26.05 16.09 21.91
N SER A 801 26.41 16.39 20.67
CA SER A 801 27.30 17.48 20.28
C SER A 801 27.09 17.91 18.83
N VAL A 802 27.34 19.18 18.51
CA VAL A 802 27.49 19.62 17.11
C VAL A 802 28.70 18.93 16.49
N SER A 803 28.53 18.34 15.30
CA SER A 803 29.53 17.56 14.58
C SER A 803 29.94 18.15 13.23
N SER A 804 29.35 19.27 12.80
CA SER A 804 29.80 19.99 11.60
C SER A 804 31.24 20.53 11.77
N PRO A 805 32.06 20.53 10.70
CA PRO A 805 33.35 21.21 10.70
C PRO A 805 33.14 22.73 10.69
N LEU A 806 33.23 23.36 11.87
CA LEU A 806 33.03 24.80 12.08
C LEU A 806 34.29 25.47 12.65
N PRO A 807 35.40 25.58 11.88
CA PRO A 807 36.68 26.05 12.40
C PRO A 807 36.64 27.49 12.93
N ASP A 808 35.76 28.33 12.38
CA ASP A 808 35.63 29.74 12.72
C ASP A 808 34.56 30.03 13.78
N TYR A 809 33.97 28.99 14.40
CA TYR A 809 32.97 29.11 15.45
C TYR A 809 33.32 28.26 16.67
N THR A 810 32.94 28.71 17.86
CA THR A 810 32.97 27.95 19.11
C THR A 810 31.56 27.46 19.43
N VAL A 811 31.43 26.17 19.72
CA VAL A 811 30.16 25.55 20.16
C VAL A 811 30.06 25.61 21.69
N SER A 812 28.95 26.14 22.21
CA SER A 812 28.67 26.25 23.64
C SER A 812 27.27 25.70 23.97
N PRO A 813 27.14 24.70 24.87
CA PRO A 813 28.22 23.86 25.40
C PRO A 813 28.84 22.98 24.30
N GLN A 814 30.07 22.51 24.48
CA GLN A 814 30.72 21.63 23.49
C GLN A 814 29.97 20.29 23.28
N SER A 815 29.36 19.78 24.34
CA SER A 815 28.50 18.60 24.35
C SER A 815 27.55 18.62 25.54
N GLN A 816 26.42 17.93 25.43
CA GLN A 816 25.49 17.68 26.54
C GLN A 816 25.33 16.17 26.76
N VAL A 817 24.95 15.76 27.98
CA VAL A 817 24.72 14.35 28.32
C VAL A 817 23.25 14.15 28.71
N GLN A 818 22.59 13.22 28.04
CA GLN A 818 21.22 12.79 28.30
C GLN A 818 21.25 11.40 28.95
N ASN A 819 20.37 11.15 29.92
CA ASN A 819 20.33 9.91 30.69
C ASN A 819 18.92 9.36 30.69
N PHE A 820 18.63 8.43 29.79
CA PHE A 820 17.30 7.85 29.65
C PHE A 820 17.14 6.64 30.57
N THR A 821 16.13 6.68 31.45
CA THR A 821 15.88 5.68 32.49
C THR A 821 14.65 4.83 32.25
N THR A 822 13.64 5.37 31.57
CA THR A 822 12.50 4.62 31.02
C THR A 822 12.47 4.74 29.50
N LEU A 823 11.52 4.07 28.85
CA LEU A 823 11.10 4.42 27.48
C LEU A 823 10.16 5.64 27.57
N GLY A 824 10.03 6.41 26.49
CA GLY A 824 9.13 7.56 26.34
C GLY A 824 9.75 8.92 26.64
N GLU A 825 11.01 8.95 27.10
CA GLU A 825 11.67 10.17 27.51
C GLU A 825 12.20 10.97 26.31
N THR A 826 11.77 12.24 26.19
CA THR A 826 12.44 13.23 25.34
C THR A 826 13.25 14.19 26.22
N GLN A 827 14.57 14.26 26.00
CA GLN A 827 15.48 15.16 26.71
C GLN A 827 16.05 16.22 25.75
N ASN A 828 16.12 17.47 26.22
CA ASN A 828 16.59 18.60 25.43
C ASN A 828 18.13 18.73 25.46
N ALA A 829 18.72 19.18 24.35
CA ALA A 829 20.12 19.56 24.22
C ALA A 829 20.28 20.75 23.23
N ASP A 830 20.09 21.96 23.72
CA ASP A 830 20.39 23.18 22.94
C ASP A 830 21.90 23.43 22.76
N PHE A 831 22.29 24.01 21.62
CA PHE A 831 23.66 24.45 21.34
C PHE A 831 23.67 25.89 20.82
N CYS A 832 24.78 26.58 21.07
CA CYS A 832 25.03 27.92 20.59
C CYS A 832 26.33 27.96 19.80
N LEU A 833 26.32 28.63 18.64
CA LEU A 833 27.49 28.91 17.82
C LEU A 833 27.89 30.37 18.02
N LEU A 834 29.05 30.58 18.61
CA LEU A 834 29.65 31.90 18.79
C LEU A 834 30.78 32.06 17.75
N PRO A 835 30.84 33.16 16.99
CA PRO A 835 31.89 33.34 15.99
C PRO A 835 33.23 33.70 16.64
N ASN A 836 34.32 33.04 16.23
CA ASN A 836 35.66 33.24 16.80
C ASN A 836 36.26 34.61 16.43
N SER A 837 35.74 35.23 15.37
CA SER A 837 36.04 36.61 14.95
C SER A 837 34.87 37.15 14.10
N VAL A 838 34.91 38.43 13.73
CA VAL A 838 33.90 39.01 12.82
C VAL A 838 34.40 38.94 11.37
N PHE A 839 33.72 38.16 10.52
CA PHE A 839 34.12 37.92 9.13
C PHE A 839 32.94 37.72 8.18
N LYS A 840 33.23 37.83 6.87
CA LYS A 840 32.30 37.51 5.79
C LYS A 840 32.85 36.32 5.00
N ASN A 841 31.96 35.40 4.64
CA ASN A 841 32.27 34.28 3.76
C ASN A 841 30.97 33.88 3.02
N LEU A 842 30.95 34.03 1.69
CA LEU A 842 29.87 33.56 0.83
C LEU A 842 30.32 32.52 -0.21
N GLU A 843 29.87 31.29 0.03
CA GLU A 843 29.91 30.21 -0.94
C GLU A 843 28.79 30.37 -1.98
N VAL A 844 29.12 30.16 -3.25
CA VAL A 844 28.12 29.98 -4.32
C VAL A 844 28.30 28.61 -4.98
N SER A 845 27.21 28.02 -5.47
CA SER A 845 27.22 26.74 -6.18
C SER A 845 26.16 26.71 -7.29
N ILE A 846 26.39 25.90 -8.32
CA ILE A 846 25.43 25.66 -9.41
C ILE A 846 25.19 24.16 -9.52
N TYR A 847 23.92 23.77 -9.43
CA TYR A 847 23.48 22.39 -9.63
C TYR A 847 22.61 22.32 -10.90
N PRO A 848 22.93 21.49 -11.90
CA PRO A 848 22.00 21.21 -12.98
C PRO A 848 20.83 20.39 -12.41
N LEU A 849 19.60 20.85 -12.62
CA LEU A 849 18.39 20.07 -12.31
C LEU A 849 17.96 19.21 -13.51
N ASP A 850 18.25 19.70 -14.73
CA ASP A 850 18.02 18.97 -15.98
C ASP A 850 19.32 18.65 -16.74
N VAL A 851 19.25 17.62 -17.58
CA VAL A 851 20.23 17.37 -18.64
C VAL A 851 20.14 18.39 -19.78
N ALA A 852 21.29 18.88 -20.26
CA ALA A 852 21.35 19.77 -21.42
C ALA A 852 21.14 18.99 -22.73
N ARG A 853 20.00 19.18 -23.41
CA ARG A 853 19.66 18.54 -24.70
C ARG A 853 19.32 19.60 -25.76
N PRO A 854 19.85 19.54 -27.00
CA PRO A 854 19.55 20.51 -28.05
C PRO A 854 18.04 20.63 -28.32
N GLY A 855 17.51 21.86 -28.38
CA GLY A 855 16.09 22.12 -28.62
C GLY A 855 15.14 22.01 -27.42
N PHE A 856 15.60 21.52 -26.26
CA PHE A 856 14.78 21.39 -25.05
C PHE A 856 15.10 22.46 -24.00
N ALA A 857 14.17 22.66 -23.07
CA ALA A 857 14.44 23.47 -21.88
C ALA A 857 15.29 22.68 -20.87
N THR A 858 16.11 23.40 -20.11
CA THR A 858 17.00 22.87 -19.06
C THR A 858 17.09 23.89 -17.91
N VAL A 859 16.93 23.41 -16.68
CA VAL A 859 16.93 24.19 -15.43
C VAL A 859 18.20 23.94 -14.62
N TYR A 860 18.72 25.01 -14.00
CA TYR A 860 19.85 24.99 -13.06
C TYR A 860 19.45 25.72 -11.78
N LYS A 861 19.92 25.23 -10.64
CA LYS A 861 19.75 25.83 -9.31
C LYS A 861 21.05 26.48 -8.87
N ILE A 862 21.03 27.79 -8.70
CA ILE A 862 22.07 28.56 -8.04
C ILE A 862 21.78 28.51 -6.54
N VAL A 863 22.77 28.15 -5.73
CA VAL A 863 22.71 28.18 -4.26
C VAL A 863 23.75 29.17 -3.76
N ILE A 864 23.37 30.02 -2.82
CA ILE A 864 24.23 31.04 -2.20
C ILE A 864 24.11 30.86 -0.70
N SER A 865 25.21 30.55 -0.02
CA SER A 865 25.21 30.15 1.40
C SER A 865 26.13 31.04 2.22
N ASN A 866 25.61 31.62 3.30
CA ASN A 866 26.42 32.45 4.19
C ASN A 866 27.13 31.61 5.26
N LYS A 867 28.44 31.46 5.07
CA LYS A 867 29.37 30.79 6.02
C LYS A 867 30.09 31.80 6.92
N GLY A 868 29.75 33.09 6.82
CA GLY A 868 30.31 34.19 7.60
C GLY A 868 29.55 34.47 8.88
N SER A 869 30.09 35.35 9.72
CA SER A 869 29.51 35.72 11.02
C SER A 869 28.63 36.97 10.97
N GLN A 870 28.28 37.49 9.79
CA GLN A 870 27.49 38.71 9.60
C GLN A 870 26.43 38.52 8.53
N LYS A 871 25.31 39.24 8.63
CA LYS A 871 24.40 39.43 7.48
C LYS A 871 25.15 40.07 6.32
N VAL A 872 24.93 39.56 5.11
CA VAL A 872 25.57 40.07 3.89
C VAL A 872 24.55 40.36 2.79
N SER A 873 24.79 41.49 2.12
CA SER A 873 24.06 41.96 0.94
C SER A 873 25.05 42.06 -0.21
N GLY A 874 24.60 41.75 -1.43
CA GLY A 874 25.48 41.77 -2.61
C GLY A 874 24.76 41.37 -3.89
N GLN A 875 25.55 40.99 -4.90
CA GLN A 875 25.05 40.63 -6.22
C GLN A 875 25.65 39.30 -6.71
N ILE A 876 24.81 38.46 -7.29
CA ILE A 876 25.18 37.26 -8.03
C ILE A 876 25.25 37.64 -9.51
N VAL A 877 26.34 37.28 -10.17
CA VAL A 877 26.48 37.35 -11.64
C VAL A 877 26.48 35.93 -12.18
N TYR A 878 25.45 35.55 -12.93
CA TYR A 878 25.33 34.23 -13.55
C TYR A 878 25.61 34.32 -15.06
N ASN A 879 26.70 33.71 -15.49
CA ASN A 879 27.19 33.70 -16.86
C ASN A 879 26.73 32.42 -17.56
N PHE A 880 26.24 32.53 -18.80
CA PHE A 880 25.83 31.41 -19.63
C PHE A 880 26.15 31.65 -21.12
N ASN A 881 26.28 30.58 -21.90
CA ASN A 881 26.62 30.69 -23.32
C ASN A 881 25.41 31.06 -24.19
N SER A 882 25.15 32.37 -24.32
CA SER A 882 24.06 32.93 -25.15
C SER A 882 24.15 32.62 -26.66
N SER A 883 25.24 32.05 -27.17
CA SER A 883 25.29 31.54 -28.55
C SER A 883 24.71 30.13 -28.70
N LYS A 884 24.66 29.36 -27.59
CA LYS A 884 24.17 27.98 -27.54
C LYS A 884 22.79 27.84 -26.89
N MET A 885 22.37 28.79 -26.06
CA MET A 885 21.06 28.75 -25.38
C MET A 885 20.49 30.13 -25.12
N ASN A 886 19.17 30.20 -24.91
CA ASN A 886 18.43 31.42 -24.60
C ASN A 886 17.86 31.33 -23.18
N PHE A 887 17.89 32.43 -22.43
CA PHE A 887 17.20 32.52 -21.14
C PHE A 887 15.68 32.51 -21.34
N VAL A 888 14.95 31.80 -20.47
CA VAL A 888 13.48 31.67 -20.51
C VAL A 888 12.83 32.31 -19.29
N SER A 889 13.22 31.87 -18.09
CA SER A 889 12.61 32.32 -16.83
C SER A 889 13.49 31.97 -15.63
N SER A 890 13.19 32.56 -14.47
CA SER A 890 13.82 32.20 -13.19
C SER A 890 12.88 32.44 -12.01
N THR A 891 13.08 31.72 -10.89
CA THR A 891 12.21 31.82 -9.70
C THR A 891 12.31 33.16 -8.98
N THR A 892 13.50 33.78 -9.01
CA THR A 892 13.67 35.21 -8.73
C THR A 892 13.90 35.93 -10.06
N ALA A 893 13.17 37.01 -10.35
CA ALA A 893 13.41 37.80 -11.56
C ALA A 893 14.81 38.47 -11.51
N PRO A 894 15.59 38.50 -12.61
CA PRO A 894 16.87 39.20 -12.62
C PRO A 894 16.67 40.72 -12.47
N ASP A 895 17.44 41.36 -11.59
CA ASP A 895 17.47 42.82 -11.42
C ASP A 895 17.93 43.53 -12.70
N SER A 896 18.83 42.87 -13.45
CA SER A 896 19.20 43.26 -14.81
C SER A 896 19.71 42.05 -15.60
N GLN A 897 19.85 42.23 -16.92
CA GLN A 897 20.35 41.20 -17.83
C GLN A 897 21.17 41.85 -18.96
N SER A 898 22.18 41.13 -19.43
CA SER A 898 22.92 41.46 -20.65
C SER A 898 23.23 40.18 -21.44
N THR A 899 23.81 40.28 -22.63
CA THR A 899 24.10 39.11 -23.47
C THR A 899 24.98 38.09 -22.72
N GLY A 900 24.42 36.92 -22.42
CA GLY A 900 25.09 35.85 -21.68
C GLY A 900 25.21 36.06 -20.17
N ASN A 901 24.56 37.07 -19.58
CA ASN A 901 24.69 37.38 -18.15
C ASN A 901 23.34 37.74 -17.50
N LEU A 902 23.06 37.14 -16.35
CA LEU A 902 21.95 37.49 -15.46
C LEU A 902 22.50 38.03 -14.15
N TYR A 903 21.87 39.07 -13.60
CA TYR A 903 22.29 39.71 -12.35
C TYR A 903 21.17 39.62 -11.32
N PHE A 904 21.47 39.08 -10.14
CA PHE A 904 20.51 38.94 -9.04
C PHE A 904 21.07 39.57 -7.77
N ASN A 905 20.39 40.58 -7.24
CA ASN A 905 20.72 41.17 -5.96
C ASN A 905 20.11 40.34 -4.82
N TYR A 906 20.78 40.35 -3.67
CA TYR A 906 20.23 39.81 -2.42
C TYR A 906 20.59 40.74 -1.26
N THR A 907 19.68 40.80 -0.29
CA THR A 907 19.78 41.65 0.88
C THR A 907 19.76 40.81 2.14
N ASP A 908 20.66 41.12 3.06
CA ASP A 908 20.67 40.67 4.45
C ASP A 908 20.56 39.15 4.65
N LEU A 909 21.29 38.38 3.84
CA LEU A 909 21.39 36.93 3.97
C LEU A 909 22.09 36.59 5.31
N SER A 910 21.35 36.00 6.25
CA SER A 910 21.83 35.64 7.58
C SER A 910 22.90 34.54 7.57
N PRO A 911 23.83 34.53 8.54
CA PRO A 911 24.71 33.39 8.81
C PRO A 911 23.97 32.06 8.87
N PHE A 912 24.61 30.99 8.40
CA PHE A 912 24.08 29.63 8.28
C PHE A 912 22.86 29.45 7.36
N HIS A 913 22.33 30.53 6.78
CA HIS A 913 21.21 30.45 5.84
C HIS A 913 21.69 30.44 4.38
N SER A 914 20.85 29.88 3.52
CA SER A 914 21.09 29.82 2.08
C SER A 914 19.91 30.40 1.30
N LYS A 915 20.18 31.03 0.15
CA LYS A 915 19.17 31.43 -0.83
C LYS A 915 19.35 30.61 -2.10
N THR A 916 18.25 30.19 -2.71
CA THR A 916 18.26 29.45 -3.98
C THR A 916 17.58 30.25 -5.09
N ILE A 917 18.08 30.13 -6.32
CA ILE A 917 17.48 30.72 -7.52
C ILE A 917 17.54 29.66 -8.61
N GLU A 918 16.40 29.26 -9.15
CA GLU A 918 16.34 28.37 -10.31
C GLU A 918 16.26 29.21 -11.59
N VAL A 919 17.09 28.89 -12.58
CA VAL A 919 17.20 29.56 -13.87
C VAL A 919 16.96 28.56 -15.00
N LYS A 920 15.99 28.86 -15.87
CA LYS A 920 15.56 28.02 -16.98
C LYS A 920 16.04 28.60 -18.30
N PHE A 921 16.66 27.75 -19.12
CA PHE A 921 17.14 28.08 -20.46
C PHE A 921 16.54 27.16 -21.51
N LEU A 922 16.39 27.64 -22.73
CA LEU A 922 16.06 26.85 -23.92
C LEU A 922 17.32 26.66 -24.75
N MET A 923 17.74 25.40 -24.94
CA MET A 923 18.87 25.05 -25.80
C MET A 923 18.56 25.32 -27.27
N ASN A 924 19.50 25.94 -27.99
CA ASN A 924 19.45 25.98 -29.46
C ASN A 924 19.57 24.54 -30.01
N THR A 925 18.95 24.28 -31.16
CA THR A 925 18.99 22.97 -31.83
C THR A 925 20.33 22.74 -32.55
N ILE A 926 20.60 21.48 -32.91
CA ILE A 926 21.64 21.13 -33.90
C ILE A 926 21.35 21.91 -35.21
N PRO A 927 22.36 22.46 -35.90
CA PRO A 927 23.81 22.35 -35.66
C PRO A 927 24.42 23.45 -34.77
N VAL A 928 23.60 24.32 -34.14
CA VAL A 928 24.09 25.45 -33.33
C VAL A 928 24.68 24.95 -32.00
N THR A 929 24.02 23.97 -31.39
CA THR A 929 24.53 23.23 -30.23
C THR A 929 24.50 21.75 -30.58
N ASN A 930 25.65 21.09 -30.42
CA ASN A 930 25.87 19.71 -30.83
C ASN A 930 26.06 18.80 -29.61
N ILE A 931 25.73 17.51 -29.76
CA ILE A 931 26.00 16.50 -28.73
C ILE A 931 27.52 16.43 -28.50
N GLY A 932 27.96 16.34 -27.24
CA GLY A 932 29.36 16.40 -26.84
C GLY A 932 29.92 17.82 -26.68
N ASP A 933 29.16 18.86 -26.99
CA ASP A 933 29.53 20.23 -26.60
C ASP A 933 29.61 20.36 -25.08
N VAL A 934 30.62 21.07 -24.57
CA VAL A 934 30.68 21.45 -23.15
C VAL A 934 30.02 22.82 -22.99
N LEU A 935 28.93 22.89 -22.24
CA LEU A 935 28.40 24.14 -21.69
C LEU A 935 29.18 24.52 -20.44
N GLU A 936 29.49 25.79 -20.31
CA GLU A 936 30.13 26.35 -19.12
C GLU A 936 29.24 27.45 -18.54
N PHE A 937 28.96 27.34 -17.25
CA PHE A 937 28.21 28.31 -16.47
C PHE A 937 29.06 28.77 -15.31
N THR A 938 29.08 30.09 -15.07
CA THR A 938 29.86 30.68 -13.98
C THR A 938 28.96 31.55 -13.13
N ALA A 939 28.82 31.19 -11.85
CA ALA A 939 28.15 32.00 -10.85
C ALA A 939 29.21 32.66 -9.98
N THR A 940 29.16 33.99 -9.87
CA THR A 940 30.07 34.76 -9.02
C THR A 940 29.26 35.59 -8.02
N ALA A 941 29.47 35.36 -6.73
CA ALA A 941 28.89 36.15 -5.64
C ALA A 941 29.84 37.32 -5.30
N GLN A 942 29.42 38.54 -5.60
CA GLN A 942 30.21 39.74 -5.32
C GLN A 942 29.96 40.24 -3.89
N VAL A 943 30.94 40.02 -3.00
CA VAL A 943 30.95 40.52 -1.62
C VAL A 943 32.28 41.25 -1.33
N PRO A 944 32.24 42.53 -0.90
CA PRO A 944 33.44 43.22 -0.44
C PRO A 944 33.96 42.65 0.89
N GLN A 945 35.26 42.37 0.92
CA GLN A 945 36.00 41.86 2.09
C GLN A 945 35.59 40.44 2.52
N ASP A 946 35.30 39.57 1.56
CA ASP A 946 35.21 38.13 1.80
C ASP A 946 36.56 37.56 2.27
N THR A 947 36.51 36.61 3.19
CA THR A 947 37.69 35.92 3.76
C THR A 947 38.08 34.65 3.02
N THR A 948 37.17 34.08 2.21
CA THR A 948 37.45 32.90 1.37
C THR A 948 37.16 33.16 -0.12
N PRO A 949 37.75 34.18 -0.80
CA PRO A 949 37.42 34.60 -2.18
C PRO A 949 37.37 33.52 -3.28
N THR A 950 37.83 32.30 -3.00
CA THR A 950 37.84 31.15 -3.89
C THR A 950 36.49 30.41 -4.00
N ASP A 951 35.62 30.46 -2.98
CA ASP A 951 34.29 29.83 -3.02
C ASP A 951 33.17 30.79 -3.47
N ASN A 952 33.44 32.09 -3.52
CA ASN A 952 32.63 33.11 -4.17
C ASN A 952 32.45 32.93 -5.69
N THR A 953 33.10 31.95 -6.33
CA THR A 953 32.90 31.65 -7.77
C THR A 953 32.84 30.15 -8.03
N PHE A 954 31.74 29.71 -8.63
CA PHE A 954 31.53 28.32 -9.04
C PHE A 954 31.43 28.22 -10.56
N VAL A 955 32.16 27.28 -11.15
CA VAL A 955 32.15 26.98 -12.59
C VAL A 955 31.59 25.58 -12.82
N LEU A 956 30.36 25.49 -13.33
CA LEU A 956 29.77 24.24 -13.78
C LEU A 956 30.12 24.00 -15.25
N LYS A 957 30.73 22.85 -15.55
CA LYS A 957 30.86 22.32 -16.92
C LYS A 957 29.89 21.17 -17.08
N GLN A 958 28.94 21.27 -18.02
CA GLN A 958 27.98 20.21 -18.33
C GLN A 958 28.08 19.85 -19.81
N ASN A 959 28.13 18.55 -20.11
CA ASN A 959 28.09 18.07 -21.49
C ASN A 959 26.66 18.14 -22.04
N VAL A 960 26.52 18.57 -23.28
CA VAL A 960 25.29 18.44 -24.07
C VAL A 960 25.16 16.99 -24.51
N VAL A 961 24.02 16.37 -24.20
CA VAL A 961 23.78 14.93 -24.38
C VAL A 961 22.65 14.63 -25.38
N GLY A 962 22.69 13.43 -25.95
CA GLY A 962 21.73 12.88 -26.92
C GLY A 962 22.17 11.49 -27.41
N SER A 963 21.28 10.73 -28.06
CA SER A 963 21.46 9.33 -28.47
C SER A 963 22.23 9.15 -29.80
N TYR A 964 23.22 8.26 -29.86
CA TYR A 964 23.72 7.69 -31.12
C TYR A 964 24.53 6.39 -30.91
N ASP A 965 24.12 5.29 -31.57
CA ASP A 965 24.77 3.97 -31.68
C ASP A 965 25.04 3.15 -30.38
N PRO A 966 25.10 1.80 -30.45
CA PRO A 966 25.22 0.94 -31.64
C PRO A 966 23.89 0.41 -32.20
N ASN A 967 23.87 0.11 -33.51
CA ASN A 967 22.76 -0.53 -34.23
C ASN A 967 23.30 -1.50 -35.30
N ASP A 968 22.61 -2.60 -35.59
CA ASP A 968 23.06 -3.57 -36.59
C ASP A 968 21.93 -4.26 -37.38
N ILE A 969 22.29 -4.86 -38.52
CA ILE A 969 21.45 -5.75 -39.31
C ILE A 969 22.24 -7.02 -39.64
N GLN A 970 21.58 -8.17 -39.57
CA GLN A 970 22.15 -9.49 -39.87
C GLN A 970 21.26 -10.26 -40.85
N VAL A 971 21.87 -11.17 -41.61
CA VAL A 971 21.20 -12.16 -42.46
C VAL A 971 21.64 -13.55 -41.99
N LEU A 972 20.67 -14.43 -41.68
CA LEU A 972 20.97 -15.67 -40.94
C LEU A 972 21.55 -16.78 -41.82
N GLU A 973 21.24 -16.78 -43.11
CA GLU A 973 21.83 -17.67 -44.11
C GLU A 973 23.31 -17.31 -44.40
N GLY A 974 23.76 -16.14 -43.92
CA GLY A 974 25.14 -15.68 -44.06
C GLY A 974 25.46 -15.10 -45.44
N PRO A 975 26.76 -14.99 -45.78
CA PRO A 975 27.20 -14.23 -46.94
C PRO A 975 27.00 -14.97 -48.27
N GLN A 976 26.60 -16.24 -48.28
CA GLN A 976 26.45 -17.05 -49.49
C GLN A 976 25.32 -18.08 -49.35
N ILE A 977 24.46 -18.18 -50.37
CA ILE A 977 23.46 -19.26 -50.51
C ILE A 977 23.70 -20.06 -51.79
N LEU A 978 23.27 -21.33 -51.83
CA LEU A 978 23.36 -22.13 -53.05
C LEU A 978 22.27 -21.74 -54.06
N LEU A 979 22.55 -21.87 -55.36
CA LEU A 979 21.51 -21.71 -56.41
C LEU A 979 20.29 -22.63 -56.20
N SER A 980 20.47 -23.79 -55.55
CA SER A 980 19.38 -24.71 -55.18
C SER A 980 18.48 -24.19 -54.04
N GLN A 981 18.91 -23.16 -53.31
CA GLN A 981 18.18 -22.51 -52.20
C GLN A 981 17.52 -21.20 -52.63
N LYS A 982 17.55 -20.85 -53.93
CA LYS A 982 16.98 -19.58 -54.42
C LYS A 982 15.47 -19.42 -54.18
N ASP A 983 14.77 -20.54 -54.00
CA ASP A 983 13.33 -20.59 -53.74
C ASP A 983 13.02 -20.67 -52.23
N ASP A 984 14.06 -20.72 -51.37
CA ASP A 984 13.96 -20.63 -49.91
C ASP A 984 13.86 -19.16 -49.45
N TYR A 985 13.70 -18.95 -48.14
CA TYR A 985 13.66 -17.62 -47.53
C TYR A 985 15.04 -17.20 -47.03
N LEU A 986 15.36 -15.91 -47.18
CA LEU A 986 16.39 -15.22 -46.40
C LEU A 986 15.74 -14.60 -45.16
N HIS A 987 16.36 -14.77 -44.00
CA HIS A 987 15.89 -14.24 -42.72
C HIS A 987 16.80 -13.10 -42.27
N TYR A 988 16.22 -11.92 -42.09
CA TYR A 988 16.90 -10.70 -41.64
C TYR A 988 16.49 -10.33 -40.22
N VAL A 989 17.48 -9.92 -39.43
CA VAL A 989 17.26 -9.37 -38.09
C VAL A 989 17.90 -7.98 -38.03
N ILE A 990 17.11 -6.95 -37.72
CA ILE A 990 17.59 -5.60 -37.42
C ILE A 990 17.52 -5.42 -35.90
N ARG A 991 18.60 -4.92 -35.29
CA ARG A 991 18.64 -4.57 -33.86
C ARG A 991 18.99 -3.10 -33.68
N PHE A 992 18.33 -2.48 -32.72
CA PHE A 992 18.51 -1.08 -32.37
C PHE A 992 18.54 -0.93 -30.85
N GLN A 993 19.49 -0.13 -30.35
CA GLN A 993 19.57 0.20 -28.93
C GLN A 993 19.40 1.71 -28.77
N ASN A 994 18.49 2.13 -27.88
CA ASN A 994 18.47 3.51 -27.45
C ASN A 994 19.58 3.74 -26.41
N THR A 995 20.77 4.07 -26.88
CA THR A 995 21.88 4.46 -26.01
C THR A 995 21.75 5.89 -25.46
N GLY A 996 20.63 6.58 -25.71
CA GLY A 996 20.35 7.91 -25.20
C GLY A 996 20.16 7.95 -23.68
N ASN A 997 20.36 9.12 -23.09
CA ASN A 997 20.21 9.36 -21.65
C ASN A 997 18.75 9.56 -21.20
N TYR A 998 17.77 9.13 -21.99
CA TYR A 998 16.32 9.28 -21.79
C TYR A 998 15.58 8.29 -22.72
N HIS A 999 14.32 7.95 -22.44
CA HIS A 999 13.56 7.01 -23.28
C HIS A 999 13.17 7.61 -24.65
N ALA A 1000 13.12 6.78 -25.69
CA ALA A 1000 12.62 7.15 -27.02
C ALA A 1000 11.12 6.85 -27.12
N GLN A 1001 10.29 7.84 -27.46
CA GLN A 1001 8.83 7.67 -27.50
C GLN A 1001 8.36 7.06 -28.82
N ARG A 1002 9.16 7.18 -29.88
CA ARG A 1002 8.94 6.61 -31.19
C ARG A 1002 10.23 6.02 -31.73
N VAL A 1003 10.16 4.84 -32.36
CA VAL A 1003 11.22 4.33 -33.21
C VAL A 1003 10.66 4.06 -34.59
N ARG A 1004 11.38 4.48 -35.64
CA ARG A 1004 11.06 4.16 -37.03
C ARG A 1004 12.28 3.56 -37.70
N VAL A 1005 12.13 2.37 -38.25
CA VAL A 1005 13.20 1.67 -38.98
C VAL A 1005 12.82 1.59 -40.45
N LYS A 1006 13.54 2.31 -41.30
CA LYS A 1006 13.35 2.34 -42.74
C LYS A 1006 14.38 1.44 -43.41
N ASN A 1007 13.93 0.53 -44.26
CA ASN A 1007 14.74 -0.48 -44.89
C ASN A 1007 14.35 -0.59 -46.37
N ILE A 1008 15.30 -0.27 -47.26
CA ILE A 1008 15.11 -0.33 -48.71
C ILE A 1008 15.61 -1.69 -49.17
N LEU A 1009 14.71 -2.52 -49.69
CA LEU A 1009 15.01 -3.85 -50.19
C LEU A 1009 15.75 -3.79 -51.53
N ASP A 1010 16.68 -4.73 -51.72
CA ASP A 1010 17.37 -4.94 -52.99
C ASP A 1010 16.38 -5.26 -54.13
N ASP A 1011 16.66 -4.76 -55.34
CA ASP A 1011 15.86 -5.02 -56.54
C ASP A 1011 15.83 -6.52 -56.93
N GLN A 1012 16.72 -7.36 -56.39
CA GLN A 1012 16.71 -8.81 -56.59
C GLN A 1012 15.85 -9.58 -55.57
N LEU A 1013 15.33 -8.93 -54.52
CA LEU A 1013 14.41 -9.54 -53.55
C LEU A 1013 12.94 -9.35 -53.97
N ASP A 1014 12.10 -10.35 -53.72
CA ASP A 1014 10.67 -10.30 -54.01
C ASP A 1014 9.89 -9.77 -52.80
N TRP A 1015 9.67 -8.45 -52.78
CA TRP A 1015 8.92 -7.76 -51.72
C TRP A 1015 7.54 -8.35 -51.45
N SER A 1016 6.89 -8.99 -52.44
CA SER A 1016 5.57 -9.60 -52.28
C SER A 1016 5.58 -10.86 -51.40
N THR A 1017 6.79 -11.39 -51.12
CA THR A 1017 7.01 -12.54 -50.23
C THR A 1017 7.41 -12.13 -48.81
N LEU A 1018 7.60 -10.83 -48.53
CA LEU A 1018 8.04 -10.36 -47.21
C LEU A 1018 7.04 -10.75 -46.14
N THR A 1019 7.52 -11.46 -45.12
CA THR A 1019 6.75 -11.86 -43.94
C THR A 1019 7.47 -11.33 -42.71
N LEU A 1020 6.83 -10.45 -41.95
CA LEU A 1020 7.28 -10.05 -40.62
C LEU A 1020 7.01 -11.22 -39.65
N GLU A 1021 8.02 -11.68 -38.92
CA GLU A 1021 7.92 -12.88 -38.08
C GLU A 1021 7.93 -12.58 -36.59
N SER A 1022 8.77 -11.65 -36.14
CA SER A 1022 8.82 -11.21 -34.75
C SER A 1022 9.38 -9.80 -34.64
N TYR A 1023 9.15 -9.17 -33.49
CA TYR A 1023 9.66 -7.86 -33.13
C TYR A 1023 9.61 -7.68 -31.61
N SER A 1024 10.47 -6.83 -31.07
CA SER A 1024 10.53 -6.56 -29.62
C SER A 1024 9.30 -5.84 -29.05
N HIS A 1025 8.64 -5.01 -29.87
CA HIS A 1025 7.67 -4.02 -29.41
C HIS A 1025 6.53 -3.85 -30.44
N PRO A 1026 5.28 -3.53 -30.04
CA PRO A 1026 4.18 -3.29 -30.97
C PRO A 1026 4.54 -2.27 -32.06
N ASN A 1027 4.29 -2.62 -33.32
CA ASN A 1027 4.58 -1.76 -34.47
C ASN A 1027 3.57 -1.97 -35.60
N ARG A 1028 3.65 -1.09 -36.61
CA ARG A 1028 3.11 -1.35 -37.95
C ARG A 1028 4.22 -1.36 -38.99
N ALA A 1029 4.12 -2.27 -39.96
CA ALA A 1029 4.93 -2.24 -41.17
C ALA A 1029 4.18 -1.52 -42.30
N VAL A 1030 4.87 -0.65 -43.03
CA VAL A 1030 4.34 0.08 -44.19
C VAL A 1030 5.27 -0.13 -45.38
N ILE A 1031 4.79 -0.78 -46.43
CA ILE A 1031 5.55 -0.97 -47.67
C ILE A 1031 5.09 0.07 -48.70
N THR A 1032 6.04 0.85 -49.21
CA THR A 1032 5.81 1.89 -50.23
C THR A 1032 6.67 1.63 -51.46
N ASN A 1033 6.12 1.97 -52.64
CA ASN A 1033 6.77 1.83 -53.95
C ASN A 1033 7.29 0.42 -54.32
N GLY A 1034 6.92 -0.62 -53.56
CA GLY A 1034 7.34 -2.01 -53.79
C GLY A 1034 8.76 -2.35 -53.34
N ASN A 1035 9.46 -1.49 -52.61
CA ASN A 1035 10.78 -1.80 -52.04
C ASN A 1035 11.16 -1.02 -50.77
N ASN A 1036 10.49 0.10 -50.45
CA ASN A 1036 10.74 0.86 -49.22
C ASN A 1036 9.83 0.36 -48.09
N VAL A 1037 10.41 -0.37 -47.13
CA VAL A 1037 9.71 -0.93 -45.96
C VAL A 1037 10.01 -0.06 -44.75
N GLU A 1038 8.98 0.45 -44.08
CA GLU A 1038 9.11 1.19 -42.83
C GLU A 1038 8.40 0.46 -41.69
N PHE A 1039 9.13 0.06 -40.67
CA PHE A 1039 8.61 -0.45 -39.40
C PHE A 1039 8.48 0.71 -38.42
N ILE A 1040 7.29 0.96 -37.89
CA ILE A 1040 7.00 2.14 -37.06
C ILE A 1040 6.45 1.68 -35.71
N PHE A 1041 7.23 1.93 -34.67
CA PHE A 1041 6.89 1.76 -33.26
C PHE A 1041 6.49 3.13 -32.71
N ASP A 1042 5.19 3.38 -32.56
CA ASP A 1042 4.67 4.57 -31.89
C ASP A 1042 4.42 4.24 -30.42
N ALA A 1043 4.70 5.16 -29.50
CA ALA A 1043 4.57 4.97 -28.04
C ALA A 1043 5.38 3.76 -27.49
N ILE A 1044 6.62 3.59 -27.99
CA ILE A 1044 7.51 2.49 -27.58
C ILE A 1044 8.16 2.71 -26.21
N TYR A 1045 8.33 3.97 -25.78
CA TYR A 1045 8.98 4.35 -24.51
C TYR A 1045 10.33 3.65 -24.22
N LEU A 1046 11.09 3.32 -25.27
CA LEU A 1046 12.28 2.48 -25.19
C LEU A 1046 13.35 3.10 -24.27
N PRO A 1047 13.70 2.48 -23.13
CA PRO A 1047 14.62 3.05 -22.13
C PRO A 1047 16.02 3.40 -22.64
N GLY A 1048 16.78 4.13 -21.82
CA GLY A 1048 18.08 4.69 -22.17
C GLY A 1048 19.29 3.96 -21.57
N THR A 1049 20.48 4.58 -21.64
CA THR A 1049 21.78 4.09 -21.12
C THR A 1049 21.88 3.83 -19.61
N HIS A 1050 20.76 3.85 -18.90
CA HIS A 1050 20.63 3.61 -17.46
C HIS A 1050 19.83 2.32 -17.17
N ASP A 1051 19.06 1.84 -18.15
CA ASP A 1051 18.38 0.55 -18.15
C ASP A 1051 18.80 -0.18 -19.44
N GLU A 1052 20.04 -0.65 -19.43
CA GLU A 1052 20.69 -1.30 -20.57
C GLU A 1052 19.87 -2.52 -21.07
N PRO A 1053 19.37 -3.44 -20.22
CA PRO A 1053 18.60 -4.60 -20.67
C PRO A 1053 17.32 -4.24 -21.45
N ASN A 1054 16.58 -3.20 -21.04
CA ASN A 1054 15.34 -2.82 -21.70
C ASN A 1054 15.54 -1.79 -22.82
N SER A 1055 16.72 -1.16 -22.93
CA SER A 1055 17.04 -0.19 -23.99
C SER A 1055 17.10 -0.77 -25.42
N HIS A 1056 16.93 -2.09 -25.58
CA HIS A 1056 17.07 -2.82 -26.83
C HIS A 1056 15.73 -3.08 -27.53
N GLY A 1057 15.74 -2.98 -28.85
CA GLY A 1057 14.66 -3.44 -29.72
C GLY A 1057 15.16 -4.18 -30.95
N TYR A 1058 14.28 -4.97 -31.56
CA TYR A 1058 14.58 -5.73 -32.77
C TYR A 1058 13.37 -5.91 -33.69
N ILE A 1059 13.67 -6.20 -34.96
CA ILE A 1059 12.74 -6.63 -36.01
C ILE A 1059 13.32 -7.89 -36.64
N ALA A 1060 12.53 -8.96 -36.78
CA ALA A 1060 12.88 -10.17 -37.50
C ALA A 1060 11.86 -10.43 -38.62
N TYR A 1061 12.32 -10.49 -39.86
CA TYR A 1061 11.47 -10.74 -41.03
C TYR A 1061 12.17 -11.67 -42.03
N LYS A 1062 11.38 -12.32 -42.89
CA LYS A 1062 11.89 -13.14 -43.99
C LYS A 1062 11.36 -12.71 -45.35
N ILE A 1063 12.17 -12.92 -46.38
CA ILE A 1063 11.88 -12.55 -47.77
C ILE A 1063 12.58 -13.50 -48.74
N LYS A 1064 12.01 -13.76 -49.93
CA LYS A 1064 12.63 -14.61 -50.96
C LYS A 1064 13.42 -13.80 -51.99
N PRO A 1065 14.51 -14.36 -52.56
CA PRO A 1065 15.03 -13.90 -53.84
C PRO A 1065 13.97 -14.00 -54.95
N LYS A 1066 14.06 -13.16 -55.98
CA LYS A 1066 13.24 -13.31 -57.19
C LYS A 1066 13.64 -14.56 -57.97
N SER A 1067 12.66 -15.27 -58.53
CA SER A 1067 12.88 -16.56 -59.21
C SER A 1067 13.90 -16.55 -60.38
N ASN A 1068 14.27 -15.38 -60.90
CA ASN A 1068 15.20 -15.19 -62.01
C ASN A 1068 16.67 -14.96 -61.63
N VAL A 1069 17.02 -15.03 -60.35
CA VAL A 1069 18.42 -14.91 -59.86
C VAL A 1069 19.33 -16.04 -60.36
N VAL A 1070 20.62 -15.75 -60.51
CA VAL A 1070 21.67 -16.62 -61.07
C VAL A 1070 22.93 -16.62 -60.20
N VAL A 1071 23.87 -17.54 -60.47
CA VAL A 1071 25.15 -17.63 -59.76
C VAL A 1071 25.98 -16.35 -59.98
N GLY A 1072 26.45 -15.74 -58.90
CA GLY A 1072 27.18 -14.46 -58.89
C GLY A 1072 26.30 -13.22 -58.63
N ASP A 1073 24.97 -13.38 -58.52
CA ASP A 1073 24.09 -12.33 -57.99
C ASP A 1073 24.36 -12.08 -56.50
N ILE A 1074 24.22 -10.84 -56.04
CA ILE A 1074 24.47 -10.41 -54.65
C ILE A 1074 23.32 -9.54 -54.16
N PHE A 1075 22.66 -9.97 -53.09
CA PHE A 1075 21.61 -9.22 -52.40
C PHE A 1075 22.23 -8.30 -51.35
N THR A 1076 21.94 -7.01 -51.38
CA THR A 1076 22.45 -6.01 -50.44
C THR A 1076 21.34 -5.53 -49.50
N ASN A 1077 21.60 -5.43 -48.19
CA ASN A 1077 20.58 -4.96 -47.24
C ASN A 1077 21.16 -4.09 -46.11
N SER A 1078 20.48 -2.99 -45.77
CA SER A 1078 20.83 -2.06 -44.68
C SER A 1078 19.62 -1.24 -44.21
N ALA A 1079 19.57 -0.84 -42.95
CA ALA A 1079 18.46 -0.08 -42.36
C ALA A 1079 18.89 1.31 -41.84
N GLU A 1080 17.94 2.24 -41.88
CA GLU A 1080 18.00 3.59 -41.31
C GLU A 1080 17.06 3.65 -40.10
N ILE A 1081 17.61 3.80 -38.89
CA ILE A 1081 16.87 3.78 -37.62
C ILE A 1081 16.75 5.21 -37.10
N PHE A 1082 15.52 5.66 -36.89
CA PHE A 1082 15.18 6.99 -36.38
C PHE A 1082 14.58 6.84 -34.97
N PHE A 1083 15.25 7.40 -33.96
CA PHE A 1083 14.69 7.57 -32.63
C PHE A 1083 14.02 8.95 -32.56
N ASP A 1084 12.72 8.99 -32.27
CA ASP A 1084 11.86 10.17 -32.30
C ASP A 1084 11.98 10.98 -33.62
N TYR A 1085 12.57 12.18 -33.54
CA TYR A 1085 12.84 13.08 -34.67
C TYR A 1085 14.33 13.24 -34.95
N ASN A 1086 15.18 12.40 -34.36
CA ASN A 1086 16.63 12.43 -34.57
C ASN A 1086 17.00 11.98 -35.99
N PRO A 1087 18.17 12.39 -36.51
CA PRO A 1087 18.71 11.87 -37.77
C PRO A 1087 18.84 10.33 -37.75
N ALA A 1088 18.74 9.71 -38.92
CA ALA A 1088 18.91 8.27 -39.05
C ALA A 1088 20.27 7.80 -38.52
N ILE A 1089 20.24 6.67 -37.82
CA ILE A 1089 21.40 5.82 -37.56
C ILE A 1089 21.38 4.71 -38.60
N VAL A 1090 22.42 4.64 -39.42
CA VAL A 1090 22.50 3.65 -40.52
C VAL A 1090 23.23 2.43 -39.99
N THR A 1091 22.61 1.25 -40.08
CA THR A 1091 23.25 -0.02 -39.70
C THR A 1091 24.46 -0.32 -40.58
N ASN A 1092 25.22 -1.35 -40.23
CA ASN A 1092 26.06 -2.04 -41.21
C ASN A 1092 25.25 -2.48 -42.45
N THR A 1093 25.95 -2.82 -43.53
CA THR A 1093 25.36 -3.46 -44.70
C THR A 1093 25.67 -4.95 -44.67
N VAL A 1094 24.70 -5.79 -45.00
CA VAL A 1094 24.87 -7.24 -45.22
C VAL A 1094 24.71 -7.57 -46.70
N ASN A 1095 25.54 -8.50 -47.17
CA ASN A 1095 25.57 -8.96 -48.56
C ASN A 1095 25.45 -10.48 -48.60
N THR A 1096 24.60 -11.02 -49.47
CA THR A 1096 24.46 -12.48 -49.68
C THR A 1096 24.58 -12.82 -51.16
N GLU A 1097 25.59 -13.63 -51.53
CA GLU A 1097 25.88 -14.04 -52.91
C GLU A 1097 25.27 -15.41 -53.25
N ILE A 1098 24.74 -15.59 -54.46
CA ILE A 1098 24.40 -16.94 -54.96
C ILE A 1098 25.64 -17.65 -55.50
N VAL A 1099 25.97 -18.80 -54.89
CA VAL A 1099 27.11 -19.64 -55.29
C VAL A 1099 26.68 -21.04 -55.75
N ASN A 1100 27.59 -21.75 -56.41
CA ASN A 1100 27.44 -23.17 -56.69
C ASN A 1100 27.98 -24.02 -55.54
N GLN A 1101 27.49 -25.26 -55.41
CA GLN A 1101 27.86 -26.17 -54.34
C GLN A 1101 29.37 -26.48 -54.32
N VAL A 1102 30.07 -25.99 -53.30
CA VAL A 1102 31.47 -26.34 -53.01
C VAL A 1102 31.49 -27.39 -51.89
N LEU A 1103 32.32 -28.43 -52.06
CA LEU A 1103 32.42 -29.56 -51.13
C LEU A 1103 32.95 -29.12 -49.74
N SER A 1104 32.07 -29.11 -48.74
CA SER A 1104 32.39 -28.80 -47.35
C SER A 1104 33.09 -29.97 -46.64
N THR A 1105 34.17 -29.68 -45.91
CA THR A 1105 34.73 -30.58 -44.90
C THR A 1105 34.03 -30.36 -43.56
N ALA A 1106 33.11 -31.26 -43.21
CA ALA A 1106 32.34 -31.16 -41.97
C ALA A 1106 33.22 -31.25 -40.70
N SER A 1107 33.16 -30.21 -39.86
CA SER A 1107 33.65 -30.24 -38.48
C SER A 1107 32.56 -30.80 -37.55
N ALA A 1108 32.53 -32.12 -37.39
CA ALA A 1108 31.63 -32.79 -36.45
C ALA A 1108 32.08 -32.63 -34.99
N SER A 1109 31.12 -32.43 -34.08
CA SER A 1109 31.33 -32.40 -32.63
C SER A 1109 31.66 -33.80 -32.06
N ILE A 1110 32.77 -33.90 -31.30
CA ILE A 1110 33.33 -35.13 -30.69
C ILE A 1110 34.03 -34.78 -29.36
N ALA A 1111 33.84 -35.57 -28.28
CA ALA A 1111 34.15 -35.12 -26.90
C ALA A 1111 35.32 -35.79 -26.13
N GLU A 1112 35.75 -37.02 -26.44
CA GLU A 1112 36.77 -37.73 -25.61
C GLU A 1112 38.23 -37.49 -26.02
N LEU A 1113 38.49 -36.68 -27.05
CA LEU A 1113 39.85 -36.27 -27.42
C LEU A 1113 40.34 -35.22 -26.41
N LYS A 1114 41.25 -35.63 -25.51
CA LYS A 1114 41.66 -34.83 -24.34
C LYS A 1114 43.14 -34.46 -24.39
N ILE A 1115 43.43 -33.19 -24.09
CA ILE A 1115 44.79 -32.64 -23.97
C ILE A 1115 45.03 -32.25 -22.51
N TYR A 1116 45.99 -32.89 -21.83
CA TYR A 1116 46.22 -32.72 -20.39
C TYR A 1116 47.67 -33.02 -19.97
N PRO A 1117 48.18 -32.45 -18.85
CA PRO A 1117 47.56 -31.41 -18.04
C PRO A 1117 47.51 -30.07 -18.78
N ASN A 1118 46.47 -29.29 -18.52
CA ASN A 1118 46.32 -27.94 -19.05
C ASN A 1118 45.67 -27.04 -17.99
N PRO A 1119 46.34 -25.99 -17.47
CA PRO A 1119 47.71 -25.58 -17.79
C PRO A 1119 48.80 -26.60 -17.42
N THR A 1120 49.91 -26.58 -18.16
CA THR A 1120 51.11 -27.42 -17.93
C THR A 1120 52.31 -26.59 -17.42
N THR A 1121 53.33 -27.25 -16.89
CA THR A 1121 54.68 -26.70 -16.67
C THR A 1121 55.75 -27.37 -17.55
N GLY A 1122 55.36 -28.30 -18.44
CA GLY A 1122 56.27 -29.08 -19.27
C GLY A 1122 55.52 -29.99 -20.25
N LEU A 1123 55.60 -31.30 -20.05
CA LEU A 1123 54.99 -32.29 -20.95
C LEU A 1123 53.45 -32.19 -20.98
N VAL A 1124 52.87 -32.42 -22.15
CA VAL A 1124 51.42 -32.47 -22.39
C VAL A 1124 51.08 -33.73 -23.17
N TYR A 1125 50.11 -34.49 -22.67
CA TYR A 1125 49.61 -35.72 -23.27
C TYR A 1125 48.33 -35.46 -24.06
N ILE A 1126 48.14 -36.21 -25.14
CA ILE A 1126 47.00 -36.13 -26.05
C ILE A 1126 46.39 -37.52 -26.17
N LYS A 1127 45.27 -37.73 -25.48
CA LYS A 1127 44.46 -38.95 -25.61
C LYS A 1127 43.54 -38.79 -26.81
N SER A 1128 43.69 -39.66 -27.80
CA SER A 1128 42.84 -39.70 -29.01
C SER A 1128 42.38 -41.14 -29.25
N PRO A 1129 41.14 -41.38 -29.69
CA PRO A 1129 40.67 -42.73 -30.07
C PRO A 1129 41.24 -43.21 -31.40
N GLU A 1130 41.78 -42.30 -32.23
CA GLU A 1130 42.42 -42.60 -33.51
C GLU A 1130 43.94 -42.34 -33.42
N LYS A 1131 44.74 -42.95 -34.30
CA LYS A 1131 46.20 -42.74 -34.32
C LYS A 1131 46.52 -41.31 -34.77
N ILE A 1132 47.11 -40.54 -33.86
CA ILE A 1132 47.61 -39.19 -34.13
C ILE A 1132 48.64 -39.25 -35.26
N LYS A 1133 48.43 -38.47 -36.32
CA LYS A 1133 49.37 -38.28 -37.42
C LYS A 1133 50.35 -37.17 -37.08
N LYS A 1134 49.84 -36.02 -36.61
CA LYS A 1134 50.61 -34.79 -36.41
C LYS A 1134 50.02 -33.94 -35.28
N ILE A 1135 50.90 -33.30 -34.52
CA ILE A 1135 50.58 -32.28 -33.52
C ILE A 1135 51.36 -31.03 -33.93
N THR A 1136 50.69 -29.89 -34.01
CA THR A 1136 51.30 -28.59 -34.36
C THR A 1136 50.95 -27.58 -33.28
N VAL A 1137 51.94 -26.85 -32.76
CA VAL A 1137 51.76 -25.84 -31.70
C VAL A 1137 52.10 -24.48 -32.25
N HIS A 1138 51.20 -23.52 -32.07
CA HIS A 1138 51.38 -22.11 -32.42
C HIS A 1138 51.39 -21.25 -31.15
N ASN A 1139 52.18 -20.18 -31.14
CA ASN A 1139 52.12 -19.16 -30.08
C ASN A 1139 50.90 -18.23 -30.27
N SER A 1140 50.72 -17.28 -29.36
CA SER A 1140 49.59 -16.34 -29.36
C SER A 1140 49.54 -15.37 -30.56
N ILE A 1141 50.58 -15.29 -31.39
CA ILE A 1141 50.60 -14.51 -32.65
C ILE A 1141 50.48 -15.40 -33.90
N GLY A 1142 50.13 -16.68 -33.73
CA GLY A 1142 49.92 -17.63 -34.83
C GLY A 1142 51.18 -18.21 -35.46
N GLN A 1143 52.37 -17.94 -34.91
CA GLN A 1143 53.62 -18.53 -35.39
C GLN A 1143 53.76 -19.97 -34.86
N GLN A 1144 54.03 -20.93 -35.74
CA GLN A 1144 54.35 -22.32 -35.36
C GLN A 1144 55.65 -22.36 -34.55
N VAL A 1145 55.59 -22.97 -33.36
CA VAL A 1145 56.72 -23.10 -32.42
C VAL A 1145 57.15 -24.53 -32.15
N LEU A 1146 56.27 -25.52 -32.29
CA LEU A 1146 56.60 -26.96 -32.21
C LEU A 1146 55.77 -27.77 -33.22
N GLN A 1147 56.30 -28.92 -33.65
CA GLN A 1147 55.57 -29.94 -34.39
C GLN A 1147 56.13 -31.33 -34.05
N ASN A 1148 55.24 -32.26 -33.68
CA ASN A 1148 55.56 -33.68 -33.51
C ASN A 1148 54.68 -34.52 -34.44
N GLU A 1149 55.17 -35.68 -34.88
CA GLU A 1149 54.42 -36.61 -35.73
C GLU A 1149 54.39 -38.01 -35.12
N ASN A 1150 53.27 -38.71 -35.28
CA ASN A 1150 53.02 -40.07 -34.76
C ASN A 1150 53.23 -40.24 -33.23
N GLN A 1151 53.13 -39.16 -32.45
CA GLN A 1151 53.25 -39.18 -30.98
C GLN A 1151 51.96 -38.72 -30.30
N SER A 1152 51.74 -39.18 -29.06
CA SER A 1152 50.61 -38.81 -28.18
C SER A 1152 51.02 -37.89 -27.03
N GLU A 1153 52.20 -37.27 -27.14
CA GLU A 1153 52.73 -36.31 -26.18
C GLU A 1153 53.58 -35.26 -26.89
N ILE A 1154 53.74 -34.11 -26.24
CA ILE A 1154 54.52 -32.98 -26.74
C ILE A 1154 55.04 -32.14 -25.57
N ASP A 1155 56.30 -31.70 -25.65
CA ASP A 1155 56.97 -31.03 -24.52
C ASP A 1155 56.97 -29.51 -24.64
N PHE A 1156 56.32 -28.85 -23.69
CA PHE A 1156 56.34 -27.39 -23.54
C PHE A 1156 57.44 -26.90 -22.58
N SER A 1157 58.30 -27.78 -22.05
CA SER A 1157 59.34 -27.41 -21.08
C SER A 1157 60.27 -26.31 -21.59
N HIS A 1158 60.60 -26.33 -22.88
CA HIS A 1158 61.46 -25.35 -23.55
C HIS A 1158 60.74 -24.09 -24.04
N LEU A 1159 59.40 -24.05 -23.99
CA LEU A 1159 58.62 -22.90 -24.41
C LEU A 1159 58.45 -21.87 -23.28
N PRO A 1160 58.45 -20.55 -23.59
CA PRO A 1160 58.12 -19.50 -22.63
C PRO A 1160 56.74 -19.68 -21.98
N LYS A 1161 56.58 -19.15 -20.77
CA LYS A 1161 55.27 -19.06 -20.10
C LYS A 1161 54.29 -18.25 -20.96
N GLY A 1162 53.08 -18.76 -21.18
CA GLY A 1162 52.14 -18.15 -22.12
C GLY A 1162 51.06 -19.10 -22.63
N VAL A 1163 50.26 -18.59 -23.56
CA VAL A 1163 49.15 -19.31 -24.22
C VAL A 1163 49.59 -19.80 -25.59
N TYR A 1164 49.26 -21.05 -25.90
CA TYR A 1164 49.55 -21.71 -27.16
C TYR A 1164 48.30 -22.36 -27.73
N ILE A 1165 48.23 -22.47 -29.06
CA ILE A 1165 47.18 -23.15 -29.81
C ILE A 1165 47.74 -24.47 -30.34
N VAL A 1166 47.15 -25.59 -29.91
CA VAL A 1166 47.59 -26.94 -30.28
C VAL A 1166 46.58 -27.55 -31.22
N THR A 1167 47.02 -27.83 -32.45
CA THR A 1167 46.24 -28.54 -33.46
C THR A 1167 46.71 -29.99 -33.56
N VAL A 1168 45.78 -30.94 -33.42
CA VAL A 1168 46.00 -32.38 -33.48
C VAL A 1168 45.31 -32.94 -34.70
N GLU A 1169 46.08 -33.51 -35.62
CA GLU A 1169 45.60 -34.27 -36.77
C GLU A 1169 45.58 -35.76 -36.40
N SER A 1170 44.39 -36.38 -36.43
CA SER A 1170 44.21 -37.80 -36.14
C SER A 1170 43.22 -38.39 -37.14
N GLY A 1171 43.58 -39.53 -37.76
CA GLY A 1171 42.85 -40.04 -38.92
C GLY A 1171 42.72 -38.99 -40.03
N ASN A 1172 41.50 -38.69 -40.46
CA ASN A 1172 41.21 -37.65 -41.45
C ASN A 1172 40.62 -36.36 -40.82
N LYS A 1173 40.81 -36.15 -39.52
CA LYS A 1173 40.24 -35.04 -38.76
C LYS A 1173 41.36 -34.20 -38.15
N ALA A 1174 41.13 -32.89 -38.03
CA ALA A 1174 41.94 -31.99 -37.22
C ALA A 1174 41.07 -31.39 -36.11
N HIS A 1175 41.59 -31.34 -34.88
CA HIS A 1175 40.98 -30.62 -33.77
C HIS A 1175 42.00 -29.64 -33.18
N THR A 1176 41.54 -28.49 -32.69
CA THR A 1176 42.41 -27.43 -32.17
C THR A 1176 41.97 -26.99 -30.77
N SER A 1177 42.89 -26.98 -29.81
CA SER A 1177 42.62 -26.59 -28.42
C SER A 1177 43.66 -25.59 -27.90
N LYS A 1178 43.27 -24.76 -26.93
CA LYS A 1178 44.15 -23.81 -26.23
C LYS A 1178 44.86 -24.49 -25.06
N VAL A 1179 46.19 -24.42 -25.00
CA VAL A 1179 47.04 -24.92 -23.91
C VAL A 1179 47.85 -23.79 -23.28
N ILE A 1180 48.03 -23.80 -21.96
CA ILE A 1180 48.74 -22.73 -21.23
C ILE A 1180 49.97 -23.29 -20.52
N ARG A 1181 51.12 -22.63 -20.70
CA ARG A 1181 52.39 -22.90 -20.02
C ARG A 1181 52.52 -21.99 -18.80
N LYS A 1182 52.46 -22.58 -17.59
CA LYS A 1182 52.74 -21.93 -16.29
C LYS A 1182 54.23 -21.84 -15.99
#